data_AF-A0AB73B4T7-F1
#
_entry.id   AF-A0AB73B4T7-F1
#
_cell.length_a   1.000
_cell.length_b   1.000
_cell.length_c   1.000
_cell.angle_alpha   90.00
_cell.angle_beta   90.00
_cell.angle_gamma   90.00
#
_symmetry.space_group_name_H-M   'P 1'
#
loop_
_entity.id
_entity.type
_entity.pdbx_description
1 polymer ?
#
loop_
_entity_poly.entity_id
_entity_poly.type
_entity_poly.pdbx_seq_one_letter_code
_entity_poly.pdbx_strand_id
1 'polypeptide(L)'
;MPYHHKKPFDPSGDVYATSVTRTMKSQALSAWDMFTRETLQNSWDARDRASTDDGVTFAIDFRELFADQVSTLRQEVFGNDFVGIPELEKALGQNSITALCVSDSGTHGLRGPSKATAAVDGPTDFNSFIRNIGRSDSKVLAGGTYGFGKGVFFIASEVNTVVVYTRTVDENNRRVHRLIAMSNSEDFNADGVAYTGRHWWGEHAIEETGIDRTEYAEPFEGETADRIASLLGLDAHFTEERPTGTSIMILSPDMSASTETEESDIVPLEQRQRGILQEIANSLTRWAWPHMIDVDTGMDPIEFLVSFKGEPVKIINPDEDKALRRFIDAFVQAIEHQDAPMNAWEHFFNGRVTRLASIRPKKVLGTLSLIDLPKPIKIVDTIIDKDVSSHIATIRNPRMIVEYYKAPEATTGKPYCGVFIADEDADIVFARSEPAGHHQWNYETITQDHELLRGFWNSTNNPVSIFFRRLKEMVRSTGTAGNSHAKSQHLKAATALSQSLGSLISNAIGGTGNSSVDTKKKKPRPNSSVSKPRPTYDSRVQSLRKTAGGTITTFQLDVAIPPSQLPVELSVTPIVDSDQGNILENLRQVGIAVPSVMGIRDSSSEASLDTLSGSVEESLKTALFEEHQELLVDVFQPKDTAVRLEVNFERNVQTANSLYKKDNANG
;
A
#
# COMPACT_ATOMS: atom_id res chain seq x y z
N MET A 1 -30.34 23.26 -17.19
CA MET A 1 -29.04 23.62 -16.58
C MET A 1 -28.76 22.56 -15.52
N PRO A 2 -27.55 21.96 -15.52
CA PRO A 2 -27.14 21.01 -14.50
C PRO A 2 -27.16 21.66 -13.11
N TYR A 3 -27.49 20.87 -12.09
CA TYR A 3 -27.43 21.29 -10.68
C TYR A 3 -26.04 21.01 -10.13
N HIS A 4 -25.42 22.03 -9.51
CA HIS A 4 -24.12 21.91 -8.85
C HIS A 4 -24.32 21.74 -7.34
N HIS A 5 -24.12 20.52 -6.85
CA HIS A 5 -24.14 20.22 -5.42
C HIS A 5 -22.74 20.34 -4.80
N LYS A 6 -22.58 21.31 -3.91
CA LYS A 6 -21.37 21.53 -3.09
C LYS A 6 -21.61 20.94 -1.69
N LYS A 7 -20.77 20.01 -1.21
CA LYS A 7 -20.99 19.35 0.09
C LYS A 7 -20.55 20.26 1.26
N PRO A 8 -21.48 20.81 2.07
CA PRO A 8 -21.09 21.50 3.30
C PRO A 8 -20.53 20.49 4.32
N PHE A 9 -19.70 20.97 5.24
CA PHE A 9 -19.34 20.19 6.43
C PHE A 9 -20.58 19.88 7.26
N ASP A 10 -20.67 18.66 7.79
CA ASP A 10 -21.71 18.31 8.76
C ASP A 10 -21.53 19.14 10.06
N PRO A 11 -22.60 19.71 10.63
CA PRO A 11 -22.55 20.40 11.93
C PRO A 11 -21.98 19.55 13.08
N SER A 12 -22.06 18.22 12.98
CA SER A 12 -21.53 17.26 13.95
C SER A 12 -20.05 16.89 13.73
N GLY A 13 -19.44 17.40 12.66
CA GLY A 13 -18.06 17.14 12.26
C GLY A 13 -17.96 16.09 11.15
N ASP A 14 -17.38 16.49 10.01
CA ASP A 14 -17.05 15.63 8.87
C ASP A 14 -15.51 15.51 8.75
N VAL A 15 -15.02 14.43 8.15
CA VAL A 15 -13.58 14.24 7.91
C VAL A 15 -13.09 15.20 6.81
N TYR A 16 -11.96 15.88 7.05
CA TYR A 16 -11.31 16.76 6.07
C TYR A 16 -10.88 15.97 4.82
N ALA A 17 -11.12 16.53 3.63
CA ALA A 17 -10.74 15.92 2.34
C ALA A 17 -9.21 15.88 2.11
N THR A 18 -8.40 16.54 2.95
CA THR A 18 -7.05 17.00 2.61
C THR A 18 -5.88 16.15 3.10
N SER A 19 -6.10 14.94 3.65
CA SER A 19 -4.98 14.13 4.15
C SER A 19 -4.23 13.31 3.09
N VAL A 20 -4.73 13.22 1.84
CA VAL A 20 -4.34 12.13 0.90
C VAL A 20 -3.55 12.61 -0.32
N THR A 21 -3.74 13.84 -0.78
CA THR A 21 -3.32 14.27 -2.13
C THR A 21 -1.87 14.77 -2.24
N ARG A 22 -1.26 15.25 -1.15
CA ARG A 22 0.02 16.00 -1.22
C ARG A 22 1.28 15.11 -1.16
N THR A 23 1.20 13.92 -0.57
CA THR A 23 2.36 13.01 -0.41
C THR A 23 2.77 12.31 -1.71
N MET A 24 1.89 12.23 -2.72
CA MET A 24 2.12 11.42 -3.93
C MET A 24 2.65 12.18 -5.15
N LYS A 25 2.59 13.51 -5.18
CA LYS A 25 3.09 14.29 -6.34
C LYS A 25 4.63 14.24 -6.48
N SER A 26 5.36 13.75 -5.48
CA SER A 26 6.83 13.66 -5.50
C SER A 26 7.39 12.39 -6.13
N GLN A 27 6.56 11.42 -6.56
CA GLN A 27 7.02 10.17 -7.18
C GLN A 27 6.21 9.88 -8.46
N ALA A 28 6.53 10.62 -9.52
CA ALA A 28 5.68 10.71 -10.70
C ALA A 28 5.64 9.43 -11.57
N LEU A 29 6.68 8.58 -11.54
CA LEU A 29 6.66 7.28 -12.25
C LEU A 29 5.85 6.21 -11.49
N SER A 30 5.70 6.32 -10.18
CA SER A 30 4.83 5.41 -9.42
C SER A 30 3.34 5.77 -9.53
N ALA A 31 3.00 7.00 -9.89
CA ALA A 31 1.61 7.46 -9.93
C ALA A 31 0.80 6.82 -11.07
N TRP A 32 1.33 6.79 -12.30
CA TRP A 32 0.64 6.19 -13.45
C TRP A 32 0.65 4.65 -13.42
N ASP A 33 1.68 4.04 -12.86
CA ASP A 33 1.71 2.60 -12.60
C ASP A 33 0.61 2.22 -11.58
N MET A 34 0.54 2.94 -10.45
CA MET A 34 -0.51 2.74 -9.45
C MET A 34 -1.91 3.01 -10.02
N PHE A 35 -2.07 4.09 -10.79
CA PHE A 35 -3.32 4.39 -11.52
C PHE A 35 -3.76 3.22 -12.39
N THR A 36 -2.86 2.68 -13.21
CA THR A 36 -3.17 1.57 -14.12
C THR A 36 -3.62 0.34 -13.35
N ARG A 37 -2.92 0.01 -12.26
CA ARG A 37 -3.27 -1.14 -11.41
C ARG A 37 -4.61 -1.01 -10.72
N GLU A 38 -4.86 0.15 -10.13
CA GLU A 38 -6.09 0.43 -9.38
C GLU A 38 -7.31 0.46 -10.31
N THR A 39 -7.16 1.10 -11.47
CA THR A 39 -8.25 1.17 -12.45
C THR A 39 -8.57 -0.19 -13.06
N LEU A 40 -7.55 -0.96 -13.43
CA LEU A 40 -7.72 -2.34 -13.89
C LEU A 40 -8.41 -3.21 -12.84
N GLN A 41 -8.01 -3.08 -11.57
CA GLN A 41 -8.63 -3.81 -10.48
C GLN A 41 -10.12 -3.50 -10.35
N ASN A 42 -10.48 -2.21 -10.33
CA ASN A 42 -11.88 -1.79 -10.22
C ASN A 42 -12.72 -2.36 -11.37
N SER A 43 -12.22 -2.34 -12.60
CA SER A 43 -12.90 -2.91 -13.76
C SER A 43 -13.02 -4.44 -13.67
N TRP A 44 -11.98 -5.12 -13.21
CA TRP A 44 -11.96 -6.58 -13.15
C TRP A 44 -12.79 -7.16 -11.99
N ASP A 45 -12.90 -6.42 -10.89
CA ASP A 45 -13.80 -6.74 -9.78
C ASP A 45 -15.28 -6.53 -10.18
N ALA A 46 -15.56 -5.63 -11.13
CA ALA A 46 -16.89 -5.36 -11.64
C ALA A 46 -17.39 -6.38 -12.69
N ARG A 47 -16.53 -7.27 -13.20
CA ARG A 47 -16.87 -8.19 -14.30
C ARG A 47 -18.14 -9.01 -14.01
N ASP A 48 -18.88 -9.32 -15.06
CA ASP A 48 -19.98 -10.27 -14.96
C ASP A 48 -19.40 -11.69 -14.84
N ARG A 49 -19.74 -12.40 -13.75
CA ARG A 49 -19.28 -13.78 -13.53
C ARG A 49 -20.34 -14.81 -13.96
N ALA A 50 -21.51 -14.36 -14.38
CA ALA A 50 -22.62 -15.22 -14.80
C ALA A 50 -22.57 -15.55 -16.30
N SER A 51 -21.85 -14.75 -17.10
CA SER A 51 -21.58 -14.97 -18.52
C SER A 51 -20.09 -15.23 -18.71
N THR A 52 -19.73 -16.27 -19.47
CA THR A 52 -18.34 -16.56 -19.85
C THR A 52 -18.04 -16.34 -21.33
N ASP A 53 -19.06 -15.90 -22.10
CA ASP A 53 -19.02 -15.93 -23.56
C ASP A 53 -18.67 -14.57 -24.19
N ASP A 54 -18.85 -13.47 -23.48
CA ASP A 54 -18.69 -12.10 -24.00
C ASP A 54 -17.32 -11.48 -23.69
N GLY A 55 -16.64 -11.85 -22.60
CA GLY A 55 -15.34 -11.27 -22.25
C GLY A 55 -15.43 -9.82 -21.74
N VAL A 56 -14.29 -9.26 -21.30
CA VAL A 56 -14.20 -7.88 -20.80
C VAL A 56 -13.31 -7.05 -21.72
N THR A 57 -13.73 -5.84 -22.09
CA THR A 57 -12.80 -4.82 -22.63
C THR A 57 -12.33 -3.94 -21.49
N PHE A 58 -11.02 -3.66 -21.42
CA PHE A 58 -10.44 -2.61 -20.60
C PHE A 58 -9.64 -1.66 -21.49
N ALA A 59 -10.07 -0.41 -21.57
CA ALA A 59 -9.52 0.59 -22.47
C ALA A 59 -9.07 1.87 -21.75
N ILE A 60 -7.92 2.40 -22.15
CA ILE A 60 -7.42 3.71 -21.72
C ILE A 60 -7.16 4.60 -22.94
N ASP A 61 -7.98 5.64 -23.12
CA ASP A 61 -7.88 6.56 -24.26
C ASP A 61 -7.46 7.96 -23.82
N PHE A 62 -6.33 8.44 -24.30
CA PHE A 62 -6.00 9.86 -24.21
C PHE A 62 -6.65 10.62 -25.37
N ARG A 63 -7.42 11.65 -25.06
CA ARG A 63 -8.23 12.41 -26.01
C ARG A 63 -7.98 13.90 -25.88
N GLU A 64 -8.17 14.59 -27.01
CA GLU A 64 -8.30 16.04 -27.05
C GLU A 64 -9.75 16.36 -27.36
N LEU A 65 -10.42 17.04 -26.43
CA LEU A 65 -11.80 17.48 -26.59
C LEU A 65 -11.79 18.86 -27.23
N PHE A 66 -12.53 19.01 -28.33
CA PHE A 66 -12.61 20.25 -29.10
C PHE A 66 -13.85 21.08 -28.75
N ALA A 67 -14.02 22.23 -29.41
CA ALA A 67 -14.99 23.26 -29.05
C ALA A 67 -16.41 22.75 -28.76
N ASP A 68 -16.96 21.85 -29.59
CA ASP A 68 -18.32 21.32 -29.41
C ASP A 68 -18.43 20.43 -28.16
N GLN A 69 -17.40 19.63 -27.88
CA GLN A 69 -17.33 18.77 -26.70
C GLN A 69 -17.09 19.59 -25.43
N VAL A 70 -16.22 20.60 -25.49
CA VAL A 70 -16.03 21.55 -24.38
C VAL A 70 -17.31 22.34 -24.12
N SER A 71 -18.04 22.73 -25.17
CA SER A 71 -19.34 23.38 -25.04
C SER A 71 -20.37 22.44 -24.38
N THR A 72 -20.37 21.17 -24.74
CA THR A 72 -21.22 20.14 -24.10
C THR A 72 -20.90 20.02 -22.62
N LEU A 73 -19.62 19.90 -22.25
CA LEU A 73 -19.19 19.91 -20.84
C LEU A 73 -19.66 21.17 -20.12
N ARG A 74 -19.47 22.35 -20.70
CA ARG A 74 -19.83 23.63 -20.07
C ARG A 74 -21.34 23.79 -19.91
N GLN A 75 -22.13 23.48 -20.94
CA GLN A 75 -23.57 23.82 -20.94
C GLN A 75 -24.44 22.71 -20.34
N GLU A 76 -24.06 21.46 -20.53
CA GLU A 76 -24.90 20.31 -20.22
C GLU A 76 -24.42 19.53 -18.99
N VAL A 77 -23.10 19.52 -18.71
CA VAL A 77 -22.53 18.79 -17.58
C VAL A 77 -22.28 19.70 -16.37
N PHE A 78 -21.55 20.81 -16.52
CA PHE A 78 -21.10 21.62 -15.37
C PHE A 78 -21.93 22.90 -15.14
N GLY A 79 -22.49 23.49 -16.19
CA GLY A 79 -23.20 24.76 -16.11
C GLY A 79 -22.24 25.94 -15.88
N ASN A 80 -22.68 26.91 -15.07
CA ASN A 80 -21.99 28.19 -14.91
C ASN A 80 -21.55 28.49 -13.45
N ASP A 81 -21.68 27.53 -12.53
CA ASP A 81 -21.27 27.70 -11.13
C ASP A 81 -20.02 26.86 -10.85
N PHE A 82 -18.90 27.55 -10.62
CA PHE A 82 -17.59 26.97 -10.35
C PHE A 82 -17.01 27.39 -9.00
N VAL A 83 -17.85 27.86 -8.06
CA VAL A 83 -17.38 28.27 -6.73
C VAL A 83 -16.70 27.07 -6.04
N GLY A 84 -15.44 27.26 -5.64
CA GLY A 84 -14.61 26.24 -4.99
C GLY A 84 -13.70 25.43 -5.93
N ILE A 85 -13.76 25.67 -7.24
CA ILE A 85 -13.03 24.90 -8.28
C ILE A 85 -12.56 25.78 -9.47
N PRO A 86 -11.79 26.86 -9.22
CA PRO A 86 -11.40 27.81 -10.26
C PRO A 86 -10.54 27.20 -11.37
N GLU A 87 -9.81 26.12 -11.11
CA GLU A 87 -9.02 25.40 -12.11
C GLU A 87 -9.90 24.77 -13.18
N LEU A 88 -11.07 24.21 -12.78
CA LEU A 88 -12.05 23.67 -13.72
C LEU A 88 -12.66 24.77 -14.58
N GLU A 89 -13.03 25.91 -13.97
CA GLU A 89 -13.55 27.07 -14.71
C GLU A 89 -12.54 27.54 -15.78
N LYS A 90 -11.27 27.67 -15.39
CA LYS A 90 -10.19 28.06 -16.29
C LYS A 90 -10.00 27.04 -17.43
N ALA A 91 -10.03 25.74 -17.13
CA ALA A 91 -9.86 24.70 -18.13
C ALA A 91 -11.04 24.67 -19.12
N LEU A 92 -12.27 24.76 -18.62
CA LEU A 92 -13.48 24.84 -19.45
C LEU A 92 -13.61 26.17 -20.18
N GLY A 93 -12.86 27.21 -19.82
CA GLY A 93 -12.78 28.47 -20.55
C GLY A 93 -11.96 28.40 -21.85
N GLN A 94 -11.23 27.30 -22.06
CA GLN A 94 -10.41 27.08 -23.26
C GLN A 94 -11.26 26.55 -24.44
N ASN A 95 -10.72 26.61 -25.66
CA ASN A 95 -11.36 26.03 -26.84
C ASN A 95 -11.15 24.52 -26.97
N SER A 96 -10.18 23.99 -26.24
CA SER A 96 -9.84 22.57 -26.19
C SER A 96 -9.35 22.22 -24.80
N ILE A 97 -9.61 20.99 -24.37
CA ILE A 97 -9.13 20.43 -23.11
C ILE A 97 -8.72 18.98 -23.36
N THR A 98 -7.68 18.51 -22.69
CA THR A 98 -7.29 17.10 -22.78
C THR A 98 -8.07 16.26 -21.77
N ALA A 99 -8.27 14.99 -22.09
CA ALA A 99 -8.95 14.05 -21.22
C ALA A 99 -8.31 12.67 -21.31
N LEU A 100 -8.34 11.92 -20.20
CA LEU A 100 -7.99 10.50 -20.18
C LEU A 100 -9.24 9.70 -19.82
N CYS A 101 -9.70 8.84 -20.72
CA CYS A 101 -10.89 8.02 -20.50
C CYS A 101 -10.45 6.60 -20.14
N VAL A 102 -10.86 6.12 -18.97
CA VAL A 102 -10.75 4.71 -18.58
C VAL A 102 -12.11 4.07 -18.76
N SER A 103 -12.21 3.04 -19.58
CA SER A 103 -13.49 2.40 -19.92
C SER A 103 -13.40 0.90 -19.74
N ASP A 104 -14.41 0.32 -19.12
CA ASP A 104 -14.67 -1.11 -19.13
C ASP A 104 -16.04 -1.43 -19.72
N SER A 105 -16.11 -2.54 -20.46
CA SER A 105 -17.36 -3.12 -20.97
C SER A 105 -17.34 -4.64 -20.84
N GLY A 106 -18.51 -5.27 -20.76
CA GLY A 106 -18.64 -6.67 -20.33
C GLY A 106 -18.59 -6.81 -18.80
N THR A 107 -18.79 -5.71 -18.08
CA THR A 107 -18.87 -5.69 -16.61
C THR A 107 -20.29 -5.33 -16.18
N HIS A 108 -20.57 -5.44 -14.89
CA HIS A 108 -21.87 -5.03 -14.34
C HIS A 108 -22.11 -3.51 -14.36
N GLY A 109 -21.07 -2.69 -14.57
CA GLY A 109 -21.13 -1.26 -14.32
C GLY A 109 -21.38 -0.92 -12.84
N LEU A 110 -21.83 0.30 -12.55
CA LEU A 110 -22.10 0.76 -11.18
C LEU A 110 -23.55 0.46 -10.76
N ARG A 111 -23.80 -0.77 -10.28
CA ARG A 111 -25.12 -1.26 -9.87
C ARG A 111 -25.68 -0.55 -8.63
N GLY A 112 -26.98 -0.76 -8.43
CA GLY A 112 -27.68 -0.42 -7.19
C GLY A 112 -28.26 0.99 -7.21
N PRO A 113 -28.61 1.53 -6.03
CA PRO A 113 -29.27 2.82 -5.94
C PRO A 113 -28.29 3.98 -6.17
N SER A 114 -28.77 5.05 -6.80
CA SER A 114 -28.06 6.32 -6.96
C SER A 114 -28.07 7.18 -5.69
N LYS A 115 -29.08 6.97 -4.85
CA LYS A 115 -29.32 7.68 -3.58
C LYS A 115 -28.51 7.07 -2.45
N ALA A 116 -27.85 7.94 -1.68
CA ALA A 116 -26.97 7.50 -0.59
C ALA A 116 -27.72 6.91 0.62
N THR A 117 -28.98 7.32 0.81
CA THR A 117 -29.88 6.92 1.91
C THR A 117 -30.66 5.64 1.63
N ALA A 118 -30.62 5.13 0.40
CA ALA A 118 -31.33 3.92 0.02
C ALA A 118 -30.76 2.71 0.77
N ALA A 119 -31.52 2.18 1.72
CA ALA A 119 -31.21 0.92 2.38
C ALA A 119 -31.65 -0.23 1.47
N VAL A 120 -30.68 -0.91 0.87
CA VAL A 120 -30.90 -2.08 0.01
C VAL A 120 -30.04 -3.25 0.47
N ASP A 121 -30.58 -4.46 0.38
CA ASP A 121 -29.83 -5.70 0.65
C ASP A 121 -28.97 -6.14 -0.55
N GLY A 122 -28.98 -5.38 -1.65
CA GLY A 122 -28.29 -5.68 -2.92
C GLY A 122 -26.99 -4.88 -3.12
N PRO A 123 -26.40 -4.96 -4.34
CA PRO A 123 -25.20 -4.20 -4.69
C PRO A 123 -25.37 -2.70 -4.48
N THR A 124 -24.30 -2.03 -4.02
CA THR A 124 -24.27 -0.57 -3.76
C THR A 124 -23.10 0.09 -4.48
N ASP A 125 -22.72 -0.46 -5.64
CA ASP A 125 -21.51 -0.08 -6.38
C ASP A 125 -21.52 1.41 -6.77
N PHE A 126 -22.68 1.94 -7.22
CA PHE A 126 -22.83 3.37 -7.52
C PHE A 126 -22.58 4.25 -6.29
N ASN A 127 -23.25 3.97 -5.18
CA ASN A 127 -23.11 4.74 -3.94
C ASN A 127 -21.66 4.67 -3.41
N SER A 128 -21.06 3.48 -3.44
CA SER A 128 -19.69 3.23 -3.02
C SER A 128 -18.66 3.98 -3.86
N PHE A 129 -18.90 4.13 -5.17
CA PHE A 129 -18.01 4.85 -6.06
C PHE A 129 -18.25 6.37 -6.07
N ILE A 130 -19.49 6.82 -6.21
CA ILE A 130 -19.83 8.23 -6.45
C ILE A 130 -20.03 9.02 -5.16
N ARG A 131 -20.63 8.42 -4.12
CA ARG A 131 -21.04 9.18 -2.91
C ARG A 131 -20.09 8.99 -1.75
N ASN A 132 -19.49 7.80 -1.62
CA ASN A 132 -18.59 7.46 -0.52
C ASN A 132 -17.11 7.75 -0.82
N ILE A 133 -16.79 8.32 -1.99
CA ILE A 133 -15.42 8.73 -2.30
C ILE A 133 -14.92 9.76 -1.27
N GLY A 134 -13.73 9.52 -0.71
CA GLY A 134 -13.14 10.39 0.31
C GLY A 134 -13.72 10.26 1.72
N ARG A 135 -14.72 9.38 1.97
CA ARG A 135 -14.99 8.93 3.33
C ARG A 135 -13.84 8.01 3.73
N SER A 136 -13.03 8.44 4.69
CA SER A 136 -12.06 7.54 5.32
C SER A 136 -12.86 6.36 5.89
N ASP A 137 -12.74 5.18 5.30
CA ASP A 137 -13.17 3.98 5.99
C ASP A 137 -12.46 3.98 7.34
N SER A 138 -13.26 4.02 8.40
CA SER A 138 -12.85 4.13 9.79
C SER A 138 -12.17 2.85 10.28
N LYS A 139 -11.04 2.48 9.66
CA LYS A 139 -10.16 1.41 10.14
C LYS A 139 -8.78 2.01 10.35
N VAL A 140 -8.58 2.70 11.48
CA VAL A 140 -7.25 3.05 11.99
C VAL A 140 -6.47 1.76 12.27
N LEU A 141 -5.74 1.28 11.27
CA LEU A 141 -4.61 0.36 11.43
C LEU A 141 -3.34 1.05 10.93
N ALA A 142 -2.28 0.86 11.71
CA ALA A 142 -1.01 1.54 11.60
C ALA A 142 -0.41 1.49 10.18
N GLY A 143 0.00 2.65 9.64
CA GLY A 143 0.74 2.75 8.39
C GLY A 143 0.05 3.53 7.27
N GLY A 144 -0.09 4.86 7.46
CA GLY A 144 0.18 5.88 6.44
C GLY A 144 -0.45 5.84 5.04
N THR A 145 -1.42 4.98 4.73
CA THR A 145 -1.93 4.88 3.36
C THR A 145 -3.46 4.81 3.26
N TYR A 146 -4.14 5.90 3.66
CA TYR A 146 -5.60 6.05 3.56
C TYR A 146 -5.97 6.86 2.31
N GLY A 147 -6.81 6.29 1.43
CA GLY A 147 -7.53 7.04 0.39
C GLY A 147 -7.21 6.76 -1.08
N PHE A 148 -6.34 5.79 -1.39
CA PHE A 148 -5.84 5.60 -2.77
C PHE A 148 -6.86 5.05 -3.76
N GLY A 149 -7.68 4.07 -3.37
CA GLY A 149 -8.38 3.24 -4.35
C GLY A 149 -9.18 4.04 -5.37
N LYS A 150 -10.26 4.69 -4.93
CA LYS A 150 -11.10 5.49 -5.83
C LYS A 150 -10.57 6.93 -6.02
N GLY A 151 -9.64 7.39 -5.18
CA GLY A 151 -9.05 8.73 -5.26
C GLY A 151 -8.09 8.93 -6.43
N VAL A 152 -7.60 7.84 -7.04
CA VAL A 152 -6.56 7.88 -8.07
C VAL A 152 -6.98 8.67 -9.32
N PHE A 153 -8.27 8.70 -9.65
CA PHE A 153 -8.79 9.48 -10.79
C PHE A 153 -8.66 10.99 -10.57
N PHE A 154 -8.82 11.46 -9.33
CA PHE A 154 -8.67 12.88 -9.00
C PHE A 154 -7.21 13.28 -8.89
N ILE A 155 -6.37 12.41 -8.33
CA ILE A 155 -4.91 12.61 -8.27
C ILE A 155 -4.33 12.73 -9.69
N ALA A 156 -4.86 11.95 -10.64
CA ALA A 156 -4.48 12.00 -12.03
C ALA A 156 -5.01 13.23 -12.79
N SER A 157 -5.85 14.08 -12.19
CA SER A 157 -6.46 15.26 -12.81
C SER A 157 -5.87 16.56 -12.26
N GLU A 158 -5.40 17.45 -13.13
CA GLU A 158 -4.96 18.80 -12.73
C GLU A 158 -6.10 19.65 -12.15
N VAL A 159 -7.35 19.34 -12.54
CA VAL A 159 -8.57 20.04 -12.10
C VAL A 159 -9.38 19.22 -11.08
N ASN A 160 -8.83 18.11 -10.59
CA ASN A 160 -9.46 17.17 -9.65
C ASN A 160 -10.90 16.77 -10.05
N THR A 161 -11.21 16.65 -11.34
CA THR A 161 -12.59 16.49 -11.84
C THR A 161 -12.71 15.34 -12.83
N VAL A 162 -13.77 14.55 -12.67
CA VAL A 162 -14.12 13.44 -13.54
C VAL A 162 -15.58 13.48 -14.00
N VAL A 163 -15.86 12.90 -15.16
CA VAL A 163 -17.20 12.60 -15.66
C VAL A 163 -17.35 11.09 -15.75
N VAL A 164 -18.39 10.55 -15.14
CA VAL A 164 -18.64 9.10 -15.05
C VAL A 164 -19.90 8.77 -15.82
N TYR A 165 -19.80 7.81 -16.73
CA TYR A 165 -20.91 7.23 -17.45
C TYR A 165 -20.94 5.72 -17.21
N THR A 166 -22.12 5.15 -16.98
CA THR A 166 -22.26 3.71 -16.74
C THR A 166 -23.57 3.19 -17.32
N ARG A 167 -23.52 2.01 -17.93
CA ARG A 167 -24.69 1.21 -18.32
C ARG A 167 -24.75 0.00 -17.39
N THR A 168 -25.81 -0.11 -16.60
CA THR A 168 -25.87 -1.03 -15.46
C THR A 168 -27.31 -1.44 -15.13
N VAL A 169 -27.54 -2.00 -13.95
CA VAL A 169 -28.86 -2.28 -13.38
C VAL A 169 -29.06 -1.55 -12.05
N ASP A 170 -30.29 -1.08 -11.81
CA ASP A 170 -30.70 -0.48 -10.54
C ASP A 170 -30.91 -1.54 -9.43
N GLU A 171 -31.31 -1.11 -8.25
CA GLU A 171 -31.62 -2.00 -7.11
C GLU A 171 -32.80 -2.95 -7.36
N ASN A 172 -33.62 -2.69 -8.39
CA ASN A 172 -34.73 -3.51 -8.83
C ASN A 172 -34.38 -4.39 -10.04
N ASN A 173 -33.09 -4.49 -10.38
CA ASN A 173 -32.54 -5.22 -11.51
C ASN A 173 -33.04 -4.74 -12.88
N ARG A 174 -33.42 -3.46 -13.00
CA ARG A 174 -33.82 -2.81 -14.26
C ARG A 174 -32.62 -2.16 -14.91
N ARG A 175 -32.50 -2.29 -16.24
CA ARG A 175 -31.44 -1.62 -17.01
C ARG A 175 -31.57 -0.11 -16.86
N VAL A 176 -30.47 0.54 -16.50
CA VAL A 176 -30.36 1.99 -16.34
C VAL A 176 -29.03 2.47 -16.88
N HIS A 177 -29.03 3.65 -17.49
CA HIS A 177 -27.84 4.34 -17.95
C HIS A 177 -27.72 5.63 -17.15
N ARG A 178 -26.53 5.91 -16.61
CA ARG A 178 -26.32 7.03 -15.67
C ARG A 178 -25.10 7.84 -16.09
N LEU A 179 -25.23 9.16 -16.07
CA LEU A 179 -24.12 10.10 -16.25
C LEU A 179 -24.09 11.10 -15.10
N ILE A 180 -22.93 11.25 -14.46
CA ILE A 180 -22.71 12.19 -13.37
C ILE A 180 -21.28 12.73 -13.43
N ALA A 181 -21.09 14.00 -13.12
CA ALA A 181 -19.75 14.56 -12.93
C ALA A 181 -19.49 14.82 -11.45
N MET A 182 -18.22 14.76 -11.06
CA MET A 182 -17.81 15.00 -9.68
C MET A 182 -16.39 15.55 -9.60
N SER A 183 -16.13 16.32 -8.56
CA SER A 183 -14.82 16.90 -8.27
C SER A 183 -14.50 16.76 -6.80
N ASN A 184 -13.22 16.55 -6.49
CA ASN A 184 -12.70 16.44 -5.14
C ASN A 184 -11.53 17.43 -4.96
N SER A 185 -11.89 18.70 -4.79
CA SER A 185 -10.97 19.84 -4.61
C SER A 185 -10.66 20.11 -3.13
N GLU A 186 -9.92 21.18 -2.86
CA GLU A 186 -9.62 21.64 -1.50
C GLU A 186 -10.89 22.19 -0.81
N ASP A 187 -10.91 22.15 0.52
CA ASP A 187 -11.98 22.76 1.29
C ASP A 187 -12.01 24.28 1.09
N PHE A 188 -13.21 24.85 1.07
CA PHE A 188 -13.39 26.26 0.81
C PHE A 188 -14.57 26.84 1.60
N ASN A 189 -14.60 28.16 1.71
CA ASN A 189 -15.70 28.89 2.33
C ASN A 189 -16.39 29.75 1.28
N ALA A 190 -17.73 29.68 1.22
CA ALA A 190 -18.54 30.53 0.37
C ALA A 190 -19.83 30.91 1.10
N ASP A 191 -20.20 32.19 1.03
CA ASP A 191 -21.44 32.73 1.62
C ASP A 191 -21.64 32.38 3.11
N GLY A 192 -20.55 32.32 3.87
CA GLY A 192 -20.57 31.99 5.30
C GLY A 192 -20.72 30.50 5.63
N VAL A 193 -20.67 29.63 4.63
CA VAL A 193 -20.73 28.17 4.77
C VAL A 193 -19.38 27.56 4.42
N ALA A 194 -18.91 26.63 5.26
CA ALA A 194 -17.71 25.83 5.00
C ALA A 194 -18.07 24.57 4.22
N TYR A 195 -17.34 24.32 3.13
CA TYR A 195 -17.54 23.20 2.23
C TYR A 195 -16.33 22.26 2.24
N THR A 196 -16.61 20.97 2.11
CA THR A 196 -15.60 19.90 2.19
C THR A 196 -14.68 19.82 0.96
N GLY A 197 -14.95 20.56 -0.11
CA GLY A 197 -14.28 20.41 -1.41
C GLY A 197 -14.84 19.29 -2.31
N ARG A 198 -15.91 18.61 -1.88
CA ARG A 198 -16.62 17.62 -2.72
C ARG A 198 -17.76 18.26 -3.49
N HIS A 199 -17.79 17.99 -4.79
CA HIS A 199 -18.75 18.54 -5.74
C HIS A 199 -19.37 17.44 -6.59
N TRP A 200 -20.65 17.58 -6.93
CA TRP A 200 -21.35 16.75 -7.92
C TRP A 200 -22.19 17.61 -8.86
N TRP A 201 -22.27 17.21 -10.12
CA TRP A 201 -23.16 17.80 -11.12
C TRP A 201 -24.07 16.76 -11.75
N GLY A 202 -25.35 17.12 -11.85
CA GLY A 202 -26.37 16.25 -12.42
C GLY A 202 -27.75 16.89 -12.38
N GLU A 203 -28.79 16.07 -12.28
CA GLU A 203 -30.16 16.53 -12.11
C GLU A 203 -30.43 16.99 -10.67
N HIS A 204 -31.17 18.08 -10.51
CA HIS A 204 -31.55 18.57 -9.19
C HIS A 204 -32.52 17.58 -8.54
N ALA A 205 -32.15 17.08 -7.36
CA ALA A 205 -32.99 16.21 -6.56
C ALA A 205 -33.14 16.78 -5.14
N ILE A 206 -34.30 16.48 -4.55
CA ILE A 206 -34.63 16.85 -3.18
C ILE A 206 -35.03 15.55 -2.47
N GLU A 207 -34.43 15.31 -1.31
CA GLU A 207 -34.83 14.25 -0.41
C GLU A 207 -35.32 14.84 0.90
N GLU A 208 -36.48 14.35 1.35
CA GLU A 208 -37.09 14.73 2.61
C GLU A 208 -36.99 13.53 3.56
N THR A 209 -36.07 13.61 4.52
CA THR A 209 -35.92 12.61 5.59
C THR A 209 -36.41 13.19 6.90
N GLY A 210 -37.67 12.91 7.26
CA GLY A 210 -38.28 13.47 8.45
C GLY A 210 -38.56 14.97 8.30
N ILE A 211 -37.82 15.80 9.04
CA ILE A 211 -37.92 17.27 9.00
C ILE A 211 -36.82 17.88 8.11
N ASP A 212 -35.77 17.10 7.82
CA ASP A 212 -34.61 17.58 7.07
C ASP A 212 -34.87 17.46 5.56
N ARG A 213 -34.61 18.56 4.86
CA ARG A 213 -34.66 18.63 3.40
C ARG A 213 -33.23 18.76 2.88
N THR A 214 -32.79 17.75 2.13
CA THR A 214 -31.46 17.72 1.53
C THR A 214 -31.58 17.88 0.02
N GLU A 215 -30.92 18.89 -0.53
CA GLU A 215 -30.79 19.07 -1.97
C GLU A 215 -29.45 18.50 -2.45
N TYR A 216 -29.47 17.78 -3.56
CA TYR A 216 -28.28 17.11 -4.08
C TYR A 216 -28.41 16.88 -5.59
N ALA A 217 -27.28 16.53 -6.22
CA ALA A 217 -27.24 16.17 -7.63
C ALA A 217 -27.42 14.65 -7.80
N GLU A 218 -28.45 14.24 -8.52
CA GLU A 218 -28.65 12.89 -9.03
C GLU A 218 -28.02 12.73 -10.43
N PRO A 219 -27.62 11.52 -10.86
CA PRO A 219 -27.15 11.34 -12.23
C PRO A 219 -28.24 11.70 -13.23
N PHE A 220 -27.85 12.19 -14.40
CA PHE A 220 -28.71 12.13 -15.58
C PHE A 220 -28.97 10.66 -15.91
N GLU A 221 -30.20 10.32 -16.29
CA GLU A 221 -30.55 8.94 -16.65
C GLU A 221 -31.09 8.80 -18.08
N GLY A 222 -30.99 7.59 -18.63
CA GLY A 222 -31.58 7.21 -19.92
C GLY A 222 -31.06 8.02 -21.11
N GLU A 223 -31.97 8.50 -21.97
CA GLU A 223 -31.63 9.17 -23.23
C GLU A 223 -30.73 10.40 -23.05
N THR A 224 -30.93 11.17 -21.97
CA THR A 224 -30.08 12.33 -21.66
C THR A 224 -28.65 11.90 -21.37
N ALA A 225 -28.48 10.86 -20.54
CA ALA A 225 -27.17 10.32 -20.19
C ALA A 225 -26.46 9.78 -21.45
N ASP A 226 -27.17 9.00 -22.26
CA ASP A 226 -26.63 8.41 -23.49
C ASP A 226 -26.21 9.47 -24.50
N ARG A 227 -27.05 10.48 -24.73
CA ARG A 227 -26.72 11.55 -25.68
C ARG A 227 -25.46 12.32 -25.26
N ILE A 228 -25.34 12.68 -23.98
CA ILE A 228 -24.14 13.37 -23.47
C ILE A 228 -22.93 12.44 -23.58
N ALA A 229 -23.08 11.17 -23.22
CA ALA A 229 -22.01 10.18 -23.32
C ALA A 229 -21.51 10.03 -24.76
N SER A 230 -22.39 9.93 -25.75
CA SER A 230 -22.01 9.82 -27.16
C SER A 230 -21.29 11.08 -27.68
N LEU A 231 -21.73 12.28 -27.28
CA LEU A 231 -21.05 13.53 -27.66
C LEU A 231 -19.62 13.61 -27.09
N LEU A 232 -19.43 13.10 -25.87
CA LEU A 232 -18.13 13.01 -25.21
C LEU A 232 -17.32 11.76 -25.61
N GLY A 233 -17.95 10.83 -26.35
CA GLY A 233 -17.39 9.53 -26.73
C GLY A 233 -17.16 8.55 -25.58
N LEU A 234 -17.89 8.71 -24.47
CA LEU A 234 -17.82 7.84 -23.29
C LEU A 234 -18.41 6.45 -23.53
N ASP A 235 -19.19 6.27 -24.59
CA ASP A 235 -19.82 5.02 -24.99
C ASP A 235 -19.01 4.20 -26.01
N ALA A 236 -17.81 4.65 -26.39
CA ALA A 236 -17.04 4.10 -27.50
C ALA A 236 -16.70 2.60 -27.42
N HIS A 237 -16.58 2.05 -26.20
CA HIS A 237 -16.23 0.65 -25.95
C HIS A 237 -17.42 -0.24 -25.57
N PHE A 238 -18.63 0.31 -25.54
CA PHE A 238 -19.85 -0.48 -25.30
C PHE A 238 -20.34 -1.04 -26.63
N THR A 239 -20.49 -2.36 -26.71
CA THR A 239 -20.96 -3.06 -27.92
C THR A 239 -22.29 -3.76 -27.65
N GLU A 240 -22.91 -4.32 -28.68
CA GLU A 240 -24.10 -5.17 -28.49
C GLU A 240 -23.78 -6.42 -27.67
N GLU A 241 -22.57 -6.96 -27.83
CA GLU A 241 -22.04 -8.12 -27.10
C GLU A 241 -21.65 -7.75 -25.66
N ARG A 242 -21.13 -6.52 -25.45
CA ARG A 242 -20.70 -5.98 -24.15
C ARG A 242 -21.46 -4.69 -23.82
N PRO A 243 -22.78 -4.76 -23.53
CA PRO A 243 -23.64 -3.59 -23.42
C PRO A 243 -23.55 -2.86 -22.08
N THR A 244 -22.94 -3.47 -21.07
CA THR A 244 -22.77 -2.90 -19.72
C THR A 244 -21.32 -2.67 -19.35
N GLY A 245 -21.10 -1.73 -18.43
CA GLY A 245 -19.78 -1.24 -18.11
C GLY A 245 -19.75 0.17 -17.54
N THR A 246 -18.56 0.71 -17.37
CA THR A 246 -18.31 2.05 -16.85
C THR A 246 -17.21 2.75 -17.65
N SER A 247 -17.42 4.02 -17.98
CA SER A 247 -16.42 4.92 -18.54
C SER A 247 -16.22 6.13 -17.64
N ILE A 248 -14.98 6.40 -17.28
CA ILE A 248 -14.56 7.52 -16.43
C ILE A 248 -13.64 8.41 -17.23
N MET A 249 -14.09 9.63 -17.52
CA MET A 249 -13.29 10.67 -18.18
C MET A 249 -12.66 11.58 -17.14
N ILE A 250 -11.34 11.54 -17.06
CA ILE A 250 -10.52 12.40 -16.22
C ILE A 250 -10.21 13.66 -17.04
N LEU A 251 -10.62 14.83 -16.55
CA LEU A 251 -10.40 16.10 -17.24
C LEU A 251 -9.01 16.64 -16.91
N SER A 252 -8.32 17.22 -17.91
CA SER A 252 -6.96 17.75 -17.80
C SER A 252 -6.03 16.81 -17.02
N PRO A 253 -5.75 15.59 -17.53
CA PRO A 253 -4.88 14.66 -16.83
C PRO A 253 -3.48 15.25 -16.61
N ASP A 254 -2.88 15.01 -15.44
CA ASP A 254 -1.54 15.50 -15.06
C ASP A 254 -0.45 14.73 -15.81
N MET A 255 -0.22 15.17 -17.04
CA MET A 255 0.79 14.61 -17.96
C MET A 255 2.13 15.34 -17.86
N SER A 256 2.34 16.14 -16.80
CA SER A 256 3.54 16.95 -16.60
C SER A 256 4.71 16.18 -15.97
N ALA A 257 4.42 15.02 -15.38
CA ALA A 257 5.34 14.09 -14.75
C ALA A 257 6.46 13.59 -15.70
N SER A 258 7.61 14.27 -15.71
CA SER A 258 8.86 13.75 -16.27
C SER A 258 9.70 13.06 -15.18
N THR A 259 10.38 11.97 -15.51
CA THR A 259 11.58 11.49 -14.79
C THR A 259 12.49 12.68 -14.49
N GLU A 260 13.02 12.76 -13.27
CA GLU A 260 13.97 13.76 -12.74
C GLU A 260 15.31 13.79 -13.50
N THR A 261 15.26 14.02 -14.80
CA THR A 261 16.42 14.20 -15.67
C THR A 261 16.36 15.61 -16.20
N GLU A 262 17.46 16.35 -16.06
CA GLU A 262 17.65 17.75 -16.47
C GLU A 262 17.37 18.01 -17.98
N GLU A 263 17.01 16.98 -18.76
CA GLU A 263 16.60 17.02 -20.17
C GLU A 263 15.07 17.22 -20.39
N SER A 264 14.26 17.26 -19.32
CA SER A 264 12.79 17.30 -19.39
C SER A 264 12.20 18.53 -20.09
N ASP A 265 12.92 19.66 -20.10
CA ASP A 265 12.50 20.91 -20.75
C ASP A 265 12.65 20.90 -22.28
N ILE A 266 13.36 19.92 -22.87
CA ILE A 266 13.65 19.88 -24.32
C ILE A 266 12.65 18.99 -25.09
N VAL A 267 11.96 18.07 -24.41
CA VAL A 267 11.04 17.12 -25.07
C VAL A 267 9.69 17.80 -25.39
N PRO A 268 9.16 17.72 -26.62
CA PRO A 268 7.82 18.23 -26.93
C PRO A 268 6.73 17.60 -26.04
N LEU A 269 5.74 18.39 -25.62
CA LEU A 269 4.66 17.94 -24.73
C LEU A 269 3.95 16.67 -25.23
N GLU A 270 3.65 16.62 -26.53
CA GLU A 270 3.01 15.46 -27.16
C GLU A 270 3.85 14.18 -27.05
N GLN A 271 5.17 14.31 -27.19
CA GLN A 271 6.09 13.17 -27.02
C GLN A 271 6.14 12.71 -25.56
N ARG A 272 6.07 13.63 -24.59
CA ARG A 272 5.96 13.28 -23.16
C ARG A 272 4.65 12.54 -22.87
N GLN A 273 3.52 13.07 -23.34
CA GLN A 273 2.21 12.44 -23.19
C GLN A 273 2.20 11.03 -23.77
N ARG A 274 2.71 10.86 -25.00
CA ARG A 274 2.83 9.54 -25.64
C ARG A 274 3.74 8.60 -24.84
N GLY A 275 4.82 9.11 -24.24
CA GLY A 275 5.68 8.34 -23.33
C GLY A 275 4.94 7.83 -22.10
N ILE A 276 4.09 8.66 -21.49
CA ILE A 276 3.25 8.25 -20.34
C ILE A 276 2.25 7.16 -20.76
N LEU A 277 1.58 7.30 -21.91
CA LEU A 277 0.67 6.28 -22.42
C LEU A 277 1.39 4.96 -22.72
N GLN A 278 2.65 5.02 -23.20
CA GLN A 278 3.48 3.83 -23.35
C GLN A 278 3.82 3.19 -22.00
N GLU A 279 4.07 3.98 -20.94
CA GLU A 279 4.28 3.43 -19.60
C GLU A 279 3.01 2.81 -19.01
N ILE A 280 1.83 3.38 -19.27
CA ILE A 280 0.54 2.75 -18.95
C ILE A 280 0.41 1.39 -19.66
N ALA A 281 0.73 1.31 -20.96
CA ALA A 281 0.72 0.06 -21.70
C ALA A 281 1.74 -0.97 -21.17
N ASN A 282 2.94 -0.51 -20.78
CA ASN A 282 3.95 -1.34 -20.13
C ASN A 282 3.46 -1.84 -18.77
N SER A 283 2.80 -0.98 -17.99
CA SER A 283 2.22 -1.29 -16.68
C SER A 283 1.12 -2.36 -16.80
N LEU A 284 0.24 -2.27 -17.80
CA LEU A 284 -0.73 -3.34 -18.11
C LEU A 284 -0.03 -4.67 -18.36
N THR A 285 1.01 -4.68 -19.19
CA THR A 285 1.79 -5.90 -19.46
C THR A 285 2.50 -6.40 -18.18
N ARG A 286 3.02 -5.48 -17.34
CA ARG A 286 3.72 -5.78 -16.09
C ARG A 286 2.80 -6.46 -15.07
N TRP A 287 1.55 -6.03 -14.95
CA TRP A 287 0.66 -6.46 -13.86
C TRP A 287 -0.47 -7.39 -14.28
N ALA A 288 -0.80 -7.44 -15.58
CA ALA A 288 -1.96 -8.14 -16.12
C ALA A 288 -1.63 -9.21 -17.17
N TRP A 289 -0.35 -9.50 -17.43
CA TRP A 289 0.05 -10.55 -18.37
C TRP A 289 -0.62 -11.93 -18.16
N PRO A 290 -1.05 -12.37 -16.96
CA PRO A 290 -1.77 -13.63 -16.83
C PRO A 290 -3.11 -13.68 -17.58
N HIS A 291 -3.65 -12.51 -17.96
CA HIS A 291 -4.84 -12.37 -18.80
C HIS A 291 -4.53 -12.24 -20.29
N MET A 292 -3.26 -12.05 -20.65
CA MET A 292 -2.81 -11.86 -22.04
C MET A 292 -2.34 -13.15 -22.70
N ILE A 293 -2.33 -14.26 -21.95
CA ILE A 293 -1.84 -15.56 -22.40
C ILE A 293 -3.00 -16.48 -22.75
N ASP A 294 -2.83 -17.23 -23.85
CA ASP A 294 -3.82 -18.19 -24.35
C ASP A 294 -3.71 -19.51 -23.59
N VAL A 295 -4.26 -19.51 -22.38
CA VAL A 295 -4.37 -20.71 -21.53
C VAL A 295 -5.84 -20.89 -21.16
N ASP A 296 -6.38 -22.09 -21.40
CA ASP A 296 -7.73 -22.42 -20.94
C ASP A 296 -7.73 -22.41 -19.42
N THR A 297 -8.48 -21.45 -18.91
CA THR A 297 -8.38 -21.04 -17.52
C THR A 297 -9.72 -20.91 -16.84
N GLY A 298 -10.80 -21.16 -17.57
CA GLY A 298 -12.17 -20.97 -17.11
C GLY A 298 -12.51 -19.53 -16.72
N MET A 299 -11.75 -18.53 -17.20
CA MET A 299 -12.00 -17.11 -16.94
C MET A 299 -12.23 -16.36 -18.25
N ASP A 300 -12.98 -15.26 -18.15
CA ASP A 300 -13.31 -14.43 -19.29
C ASP A 300 -12.06 -13.78 -19.89
N PRO A 301 -11.91 -13.77 -21.22
CA PRO A 301 -10.79 -13.08 -21.85
C PRO A 301 -10.90 -11.58 -21.59
N ILE A 302 -9.75 -10.92 -21.35
CA ILE A 302 -9.67 -9.47 -21.25
C ILE A 302 -8.99 -8.92 -22.50
N GLU A 303 -9.67 -8.02 -23.18
CA GLU A 303 -9.12 -7.22 -24.25
C GLU A 303 -8.58 -5.90 -23.70
N PHE A 304 -7.26 -5.71 -23.77
CA PHE A 304 -6.61 -4.47 -23.37
C PHE A 304 -6.42 -3.53 -24.55
N LEU A 305 -6.88 -2.28 -24.42
CA LEU A 305 -6.73 -1.25 -25.43
C LEU A 305 -6.10 0.00 -24.81
N VAL A 306 -5.11 0.59 -25.48
CA VAL A 306 -4.55 1.89 -25.11
C VAL A 306 -4.45 2.74 -26.36
N SER A 307 -4.94 3.98 -26.31
CA SER A 307 -4.86 4.89 -27.46
C SER A 307 -4.40 6.29 -27.09
N PHE A 308 -3.71 6.94 -28.02
CA PHE A 308 -3.29 8.33 -27.96
C PHE A 308 -3.91 9.09 -29.13
N LYS A 309 -4.89 9.96 -28.84
CA LYS A 309 -5.63 10.74 -29.84
C LYS A 309 -6.22 9.87 -30.96
N GLY A 310 -6.72 8.68 -30.59
CA GLY A 310 -7.30 7.70 -31.52
C GLY A 310 -6.29 6.78 -32.20
N GLU A 311 -4.98 7.01 -32.04
CA GLU A 311 -3.96 6.08 -32.53
C GLU A 311 -3.66 5.01 -31.48
N PRO A 312 -3.65 3.71 -31.83
CA PRO A 312 -3.37 2.65 -30.88
C PRO A 312 -1.91 2.69 -30.39
N VAL A 313 -1.72 2.54 -29.08
CA VAL A 313 -0.43 2.38 -28.42
C VAL A 313 -0.13 0.89 -28.30
N LYS A 314 1.09 0.48 -28.67
CA LYS A 314 1.47 -0.94 -28.64
C LYS A 314 1.56 -1.42 -27.20
N ILE A 315 0.74 -2.41 -26.86
CA ILE A 315 0.89 -3.26 -25.68
C ILE A 315 1.86 -4.40 -26.07
N ILE A 316 2.89 -4.61 -25.26
CA ILE A 316 3.93 -5.61 -25.54
C ILE A 316 3.34 -6.99 -25.25
N ASN A 317 3.54 -7.95 -26.16
CA ASN A 317 3.20 -9.33 -25.86
C ASN A 317 4.16 -9.83 -24.76
N PRO A 318 3.66 -10.34 -23.62
CA PRO A 318 4.51 -10.76 -22.51
C PRO A 318 5.50 -11.89 -22.88
N ASP A 319 5.26 -12.67 -23.94
CA ASP A 319 6.22 -13.67 -24.46
C ASP A 319 7.45 -13.06 -25.14
N GLU A 320 7.38 -11.79 -25.58
CA GLU A 320 8.51 -11.05 -26.16
C GLU A 320 9.50 -10.58 -25.07
N ASP A 321 9.03 -10.44 -23.82
CA ASP A 321 9.84 -9.99 -22.69
C ASP A 321 10.70 -11.12 -22.10
N LYS A 322 11.99 -10.85 -21.90
CA LYS A 322 12.95 -11.90 -21.50
C LYS A 322 12.65 -12.48 -20.11
N ALA A 323 12.11 -11.68 -19.20
CA ALA A 323 11.79 -12.14 -17.85
C ALA A 323 10.36 -12.68 -17.78
N LEU A 324 9.36 -11.97 -18.33
CA LEU A 324 7.97 -12.41 -18.25
C LEU A 324 7.77 -13.76 -18.90
N ARG A 325 8.41 -14.07 -20.03
CA ARG A 325 8.37 -15.41 -20.61
C ARG A 325 8.74 -16.51 -19.60
N ARG A 326 9.66 -16.25 -18.67
CA ARG A 326 10.05 -17.21 -17.62
C ARG A 326 9.03 -17.28 -16.47
N PHE A 327 8.35 -16.17 -16.18
CA PHE A 327 7.21 -16.18 -15.28
C PHE A 327 6.01 -16.90 -15.89
N ILE A 328 5.75 -16.73 -17.19
CA ILE A 328 4.73 -17.45 -17.96
C ILE A 328 5.02 -18.95 -17.93
N ASP A 329 6.26 -19.37 -18.23
CA ASP A 329 6.68 -20.77 -18.10
C ASP A 329 6.30 -21.31 -16.69
N ALA A 330 6.58 -20.56 -15.62
CA ALA A 330 6.29 -20.98 -14.24
C ALA A 330 4.79 -21.00 -13.93
N PHE A 331 4.03 -20.05 -14.46
CA PHE A 331 2.57 -19.94 -14.31
C PHE A 331 1.85 -21.11 -14.96
N VAL A 332 2.21 -21.45 -16.20
CA VAL A 332 1.67 -22.61 -16.91
C VAL A 332 1.90 -23.87 -16.08
N GLN A 333 3.11 -24.06 -15.54
CA GLN A 333 3.41 -25.21 -14.68
C GLN A 333 2.58 -25.20 -13.38
N ALA A 334 2.28 -24.05 -12.80
CA ALA A 334 1.42 -23.95 -11.61
C ALA A 334 -0.05 -24.31 -11.90
N ILE A 335 -0.56 -24.00 -13.09
CA ILE A 335 -1.92 -24.36 -13.54
C ILE A 335 -2.01 -25.83 -13.92
N GLU A 336 -1.01 -26.37 -14.63
CA GLU A 336 -1.01 -27.77 -15.07
C GLU A 336 -0.88 -28.75 -13.89
N HIS A 337 -0.25 -28.35 -12.78
CA HIS A 337 0.04 -29.19 -11.62
C HIS A 337 -0.79 -28.80 -10.38
N GLN A 338 -2.11 -28.63 -10.52
CA GLN A 338 -3.00 -28.31 -9.39
C GLN A 338 -3.01 -29.37 -8.27
N ASP A 339 -2.61 -30.61 -8.59
CA ASP A 339 -2.50 -31.72 -7.64
C ASP A 339 -1.09 -31.92 -7.07
N ALA A 340 -0.20 -30.95 -7.27
CA ALA A 340 1.16 -31.00 -6.74
C ALA A 340 1.19 -31.26 -5.21
N PRO A 341 2.21 -31.98 -4.71
CA PRO A 341 2.27 -32.35 -3.31
C PRO A 341 2.37 -31.13 -2.39
N MET A 342 1.69 -31.21 -1.24
CA MET A 342 1.62 -30.12 -0.27
C MET A 342 2.93 -30.00 0.52
N ASN A 343 3.56 -28.83 0.48
CA ASN A 343 4.82 -28.52 1.15
C ASN A 343 5.96 -29.52 0.84
N ALA A 344 5.95 -30.09 -0.36
CA ALA A 344 7.00 -30.94 -0.89
C ALA A 344 7.15 -30.68 -2.39
N TRP A 345 8.38 -30.70 -2.89
CA TRP A 345 8.66 -30.40 -4.30
C TRP A 345 8.34 -31.60 -5.19
N GLU A 346 7.55 -31.35 -6.22
CA GLU A 346 7.51 -32.15 -7.44
C GLU A 346 8.42 -31.49 -8.48
N HIS A 347 9.25 -32.28 -9.16
CA HIS A 347 10.25 -31.78 -10.10
C HIS A 347 9.81 -32.04 -11.54
N PHE A 348 10.01 -31.04 -12.39
CA PHE A 348 9.85 -31.14 -13.84
C PHE A 348 11.13 -30.69 -14.54
N PHE A 349 11.16 -30.79 -15.88
CA PHE A 349 12.38 -30.68 -16.70
C PHE A 349 13.27 -29.47 -16.38
N ASN A 350 12.68 -28.30 -16.12
CA ASN A 350 13.38 -27.03 -15.86
C ASN A 350 12.97 -26.35 -14.55
N GLY A 351 12.33 -27.05 -13.63
CA GLY A 351 11.80 -26.42 -12.43
C GLY A 351 11.17 -27.37 -11.42
N ARG A 352 10.36 -26.78 -10.54
CA ARG A 352 9.69 -27.49 -9.45
C ARG A 352 8.39 -26.81 -9.04
N VAL A 353 7.42 -27.59 -8.60
CA VAL A 353 6.09 -27.13 -8.20
C VAL A 353 5.68 -27.77 -6.87
N THR A 354 4.89 -27.05 -6.07
CA THR A 354 4.35 -27.51 -4.79
C THR A 354 3.11 -26.72 -4.42
N ARG A 355 2.26 -27.27 -3.56
CA ARG A 355 1.18 -26.51 -2.92
C ARG A 355 1.62 -26.05 -1.54
N LEU A 356 1.63 -24.74 -1.30
CA LEU A 356 1.87 -24.19 0.03
C LEU A 356 0.64 -24.39 0.89
N ALA A 357 0.83 -24.96 2.08
CA ALA A 357 -0.28 -25.26 2.98
C ALA A 357 0.07 -25.08 4.45
N SER A 358 -0.91 -24.67 5.24
CA SER A 358 -0.83 -24.74 6.70
C SER A 358 -0.89 -26.20 7.17
N ILE A 359 -0.27 -26.50 8.32
CA ILE A 359 -0.27 -27.86 8.90
C ILE A 359 -1.45 -28.07 9.85
N ARG A 360 -1.81 -27.03 10.63
CA ARG A 360 -2.92 -27.07 11.60
C ARG A 360 -3.64 -25.72 11.64
N PRO A 361 -4.88 -25.60 11.12
CA PRO A 361 -5.59 -26.61 10.32
C PRO A 361 -4.85 -26.90 8.99
N LYS A 362 -5.10 -28.06 8.37
CA LYS A 362 -4.55 -28.37 7.04
C LYS A 362 -5.38 -27.65 5.99
N LYS A 363 -4.89 -26.52 5.48
CA LYS A 363 -5.51 -25.74 4.40
C LYS A 363 -4.46 -25.32 3.38
N VAL A 364 -4.84 -25.37 2.11
CA VAL A 364 -3.99 -24.89 1.02
C VAL A 364 -4.07 -23.37 0.99
N LEU A 365 -2.94 -22.73 0.76
CA LEU A 365 -2.82 -21.28 0.60
C LEU A 365 -2.63 -20.90 -0.86
N GLY A 366 -2.03 -21.79 -1.65
CA GLY A 366 -1.84 -21.60 -3.08
C GLY A 366 -0.78 -22.53 -3.66
N THR A 367 -0.57 -22.43 -4.97
CA THR A 367 0.41 -23.23 -5.72
C THR A 367 1.65 -22.38 -6.01
N LEU A 368 2.83 -22.92 -5.72
CA LEU A 368 4.12 -22.30 -5.99
C LEU A 368 4.88 -23.10 -7.05
N SER A 369 5.24 -22.45 -8.15
CA SER A 369 6.09 -22.99 -9.21
C SER A 369 7.35 -22.15 -9.36
N LEU A 370 8.51 -22.81 -9.47
CA LEU A 370 9.82 -22.17 -9.63
C LEU A 370 10.54 -22.73 -10.85
N ILE A 371 11.20 -21.86 -11.60
CA ILE A 371 12.03 -22.20 -12.76
C ILE A 371 13.45 -21.68 -12.52
N ASP A 372 14.43 -22.55 -12.75
CA ASP A 372 15.84 -22.18 -12.63
C ASP A 372 16.25 -21.31 -13.84
N LEU A 373 16.92 -20.20 -13.57
CA LEU A 373 17.46 -19.31 -14.59
C LEU A 373 18.93 -19.65 -14.85
N PRO A 374 19.40 -19.58 -16.11
CA PRO A 374 20.82 -19.78 -16.41
C PRO A 374 21.68 -18.63 -15.88
N LYS A 375 21.13 -17.41 -15.85
CA LYS A 375 21.75 -16.19 -15.33
C LYS A 375 20.66 -15.20 -14.90
N PRO A 376 20.97 -14.22 -14.03
CA PRO A 376 20.07 -13.11 -13.76
C PRO A 376 19.69 -12.37 -15.05
N ILE A 377 18.45 -11.90 -15.10
CA ILE A 377 17.94 -11.04 -16.18
C ILE A 377 18.03 -9.59 -15.69
N LYS A 378 18.57 -8.70 -16.51
CA LYS A 378 18.80 -7.31 -16.12
C LYS A 378 17.54 -6.48 -16.29
N ILE A 379 17.40 -5.39 -15.52
CA ILE A 379 16.32 -4.41 -15.63
C ILE A 379 16.10 -3.92 -17.07
N VAL A 380 17.17 -3.62 -17.82
CA VAL A 380 17.09 -3.14 -19.22
C VAL A 380 16.53 -4.17 -20.20
N ASP A 381 16.46 -5.42 -19.78
CA ASP A 381 15.99 -6.55 -20.58
C ASP A 381 14.54 -6.94 -20.26
N THR A 382 13.87 -6.20 -19.36
CA THR A 382 12.51 -6.52 -18.95
C THR A 382 11.66 -5.30 -18.56
N ILE A 383 10.36 -5.38 -18.85
CA ILE A 383 9.36 -4.39 -18.45
C ILE A 383 8.98 -4.46 -16.97
N ILE A 384 9.43 -5.47 -16.21
CA ILE A 384 9.20 -5.57 -14.76
C ILE A 384 9.88 -4.42 -13.99
N ASP A 385 10.80 -3.69 -14.66
CA ASP A 385 11.51 -2.53 -14.13
C ASP A 385 12.36 -2.87 -12.89
N LYS A 386 12.93 -4.08 -12.87
CA LYS A 386 13.94 -4.53 -11.90
C LYS A 386 14.73 -5.72 -12.41
N ASP A 387 15.91 -5.94 -11.83
CA ASP A 387 16.71 -7.14 -12.07
C ASP A 387 15.99 -8.40 -11.57
N VAL A 388 15.97 -9.48 -12.35
CA VAL A 388 15.34 -10.75 -11.98
C VAL A 388 16.39 -11.83 -11.70
N SER A 389 16.50 -12.21 -10.42
CA SER A 389 17.42 -13.28 -9.98
C SER A 389 16.87 -14.23 -8.92
N SER A 390 15.89 -13.81 -8.13
CA SER A 390 15.23 -14.63 -7.09
C SER A 390 13.84 -14.04 -6.82
N HIS A 391 13.04 -13.87 -7.87
CA HIS A 391 11.75 -13.18 -7.78
C HIS A 391 10.59 -14.16 -8.00
N ILE A 392 9.54 -13.97 -7.22
CA ILE A 392 8.29 -14.74 -7.34
C ILE A 392 7.17 -13.75 -7.63
N ALA A 393 6.50 -13.89 -8.76
CA ALA A 393 5.28 -13.14 -9.04
C ALA A 393 4.16 -13.73 -8.17
N THR A 394 3.65 -12.95 -7.22
CA THR A 394 2.51 -13.33 -6.39
C THR A 394 1.23 -12.93 -7.11
N ILE A 395 0.32 -13.88 -7.25
CA ILE A 395 -0.90 -13.76 -8.03
C ILE A 395 -2.07 -14.04 -7.11
N ARG A 396 -2.96 -13.05 -6.97
CA ARG A 396 -4.27 -13.21 -6.32
C ARG A 396 -5.31 -13.64 -7.32
N ASN A 397 -6.40 -14.27 -6.91
CA ASN A 397 -7.57 -14.34 -7.77
C ASN A 397 -8.17 -12.95 -7.90
N PRO A 398 -8.75 -12.62 -9.06
CA PRO A 398 -8.87 -13.37 -10.33
C PRO A 398 -7.67 -13.27 -11.32
N ARG A 399 -6.42 -13.32 -10.85
CA ARG A 399 -5.13 -13.37 -11.60
C ARG A 399 -4.43 -12.06 -11.93
N MET A 400 -4.51 -11.11 -11.02
CA MET A 400 -3.63 -9.96 -11.03
C MET A 400 -2.31 -10.24 -10.31
N ILE A 401 -1.22 -9.69 -10.85
CA ILE A 401 0.06 -9.67 -10.14
C ILE A 401 0.00 -8.63 -9.01
N VAL A 402 0.22 -9.08 -7.78
CA VAL A 402 0.29 -8.23 -6.58
C VAL A 402 1.68 -7.64 -6.44
N GLU A 403 2.71 -8.47 -6.55
CA GLU A 403 4.10 -8.03 -6.56
C GLU A 403 5.02 -9.05 -7.23
N TYR A 404 6.18 -8.57 -7.66
CA TYR A 404 7.33 -9.41 -7.97
C TYR A 404 8.19 -9.53 -6.71
N TYR A 405 7.77 -10.39 -5.78
CA TYR A 405 8.36 -10.55 -4.46
C TYR A 405 9.81 -11.03 -4.55
N LYS A 406 10.74 -10.29 -3.92
CA LYS A 406 12.14 -10.72 -3.79
C LYS A 406 12.25 -11.83 -2.73
N ALA A 407 12.26 -13.07 -3.19
CA ALA A 407 12.42 -14.24 -2.35
C ALA A 407 13.90 -14.48 -1.99
N PRO A 408 14.19 -15.27 -0.93
CA PRO A 408 15.56 -15.62 -0.58
C PRO A 408 16.29 -16.29 -1.74
N GLU A 409 17.61 -16.08 -1.83
CA GLU A 409 18.42 -16.83 -2.79
C GLU A 409 18.36 -18.33 -2.50
N ALA A 410 18.35 -19.12 -3.58
CA ALA A 410 18.44 -20.57 -3.45
C ALA A 410 19.79 -20.94 -2.82
N THR A 411 19.81 -21.96 -1.96
CA THR A 411 21.07 -22.42 -1.31
C THR A 411 22.13 -22.89 -2.31
N THR A 412 21.72 -23.21 -3.53
CA THR A 412 22.62 -23.55 -4.66
C THR A 412 23.31 -22.33 -5.26
N GLY A 413 22.87 -21.11 -4.94
CA GLY A 413 23.31 -19.86 -5.58
C GLY A 413 22.81 -19.68 -7.01
N LYS A 414 22.02 -20.62 -7.54
CA LYS A 414 21.44 -20.49 -8.88
C LYS A 414 20.29 -19.49 -8.86
N PRO A 415 20.23 -18.54 -9.81
CA PRO A 415 19.10 -17.64 -9.93
C PRO A 415 17.85 -18.40 -10.37
N TYR A 416 16.69 -17.89 -9.98
CA TYR A 416 15.39 -18.46 -10.35
C TYR A 416 14.33 -17.36 -10.47
N CYS A 417 13.25 -17.68 -11.15
CA CYS A 417 11.99 -16.95 -11.05
C CYS A 417 10.88 -17.93 -10.68
N GLY A 418 9.73 -17.42 -10.25
CA GLY A 418 8.61 -18.27 -9.91
C GLY A 418 7.29 -17.55 -9.88
N VAL A 419 6.23 -18.33 -9.74
CA VAL A 419 4.86 -17.84 -9.64
C VAL A 419 4.22 -18.51 -8.44
N PHE A 420 3.54 -17.70 -7.63
CA PHE A 420 2.63 -18.18 -6.61
C PHE A 420 1.22 -17.77 -6.95
N ILE A 421 0.29 -18.72 -7.08
CA ILE A 421 -1.13 -18.46 -7.32
C ILE A 421 -1.89 -18.77 -6.04
N ALA A 422 -2.59 -17.77 -5.50
CA ALA A 422 -3.44 -17.93 -4.32
C ALA A 422 -4.56 -18.94 -4.58
N ASP A 423 -4.82 -19.79 -3.59
CA ASP A 423 -5.96 -20.71 -3.61
C ASP A 423 -7.27 -19.93 -3.47
N GLU A 424 -8.33 -20.36 -4.17
CA GLU A 424 -9.62 -19.65 -4.22
C GLU A 424 -10.20 -19.40 -2.83
N ASP A 425 -10.13 -20.40 -1.93
CA ASP A 425 -10.61 -20.27 -0.56
C ASP A 425 -9.77 -19.26 0.26
N ALA A 426 -8.48 -19.16 -0.04
CA ALA A 426 -7.54 -18.30 0.68
C ALA A 426 -7.52 -16.85 0.18
N ASP A 427 -8.02 -16.62 -1.03
CA ASP A 427 -7.93 -15.36 -1.74
C ASP A 427 -8.53 -14.19 -0.95
N ILE A 428 -9.69 -14.40 -0.31
CA ILE A 428 -10.35 -13.38 0.51
C ILE A 428 -9.41 -12.80 1.60
N VAL A 429 -8.51 -13.62 2.15
CA VAL A 429 -7.56 -13.16 3.16
C VAL A 429 -6.36 -12.45 2.55
N PHE A 430 -5.89 -12.93 1.40
CA PHE A 430 -4.83 -12.26 0.65
C PHE A 430 -5.29 -10.89 0.15
N ALA A 431 -6.46 -10.81 -0.48
CA ALA A 431 -7.07 -9.58 -0.95
C ALA A 431 -7.27 -8.57 0.20
N ARG A 432 -7.76 -9.01 1.38
CA ARG A 432 -7.91 -8.11 2.54
C ARG A 432 -6.57 -7.63 3.12
N SER A 433 -5.48 -8.35 2.89
CA SER A 433 -4.14 -7.99 3.39
C SER A 433 -3.44 -6.92 2.56
N GLU A 434 -3.97 -6.64 1.36
CA GLU A 434 -3.41 -5.65 0.47
C GLU A 434 -3.67 -4.23 1.01
N PRO A 435 -2.66 -3.34 1.01
CA PRO A 435 -2.88 -1.92 1.23
C PRO A 435 -3.63 -1.34 0.02
N ALA A 436 -4.14 -0.11 0.15
CA ALA A 436 -4.98 0.50 -0.89
C ALA A 436 -4.30 0.72 -2.26
N GLY A 437 -2.96 0.64 -2.35
CA GLY A 437 -2.25 0.65 -3.64
C GLY A 437 -2.02 -0.74 -4.23
N HIS A 438 -2.60 -1.80 -3.64
CA HIS A 438 -2.55 -3.20 -4.08
C HIS A 438 -1.16 -3.76 -4.40
N HIS A 439 -0.11 -3.22 -3.77
CA HIS A 439 1.29 -3.44 -4.18
C HIS A 439 2.05 -4.49 -3.38
N GLN A 440 1.44 -5.08 -2.35
CA GLN A 440 2.04 -6.13 -1.55
C GLN A 440 0.99 -6.81 -0.68
N TRP A 441 1.27 -8.03 -0.24
CA TRP A 441 0.51 -8.64 0.86
C TRP A 441 1.13 -8.27 2.20
N ASN A 442 0.39 -7.48 2.99
CA ASN A 442 0.82 -7.08 4.31
C ASN A 442 0.04 -7.82 5.39
N TYR A 443 0.73 -8.71 6.12
CA TYR A 443 0.11 -9.48 7.19
C TYR A 443 -0.38 -8.59 8.35
N GLU A 444 0.21 -7.42 8.56
CA GLU A 444 -0.17 -6.51 9.65
C GLU A 444 -1.58 -5.93 9.45
N THR A 445 -1.98 -5.68 8.20
CA THR A 445 -3.30 -5.14 7.82
C THR A 445 -4.47 -5.96 8.36
N ILE A 446 -4.34 -7.28 8.37
CA ILE A 446 -5.42 -8.22 8.77
C ILE A 446 -5.25 -8.75 10.19
N THR A 447 -4.19 -8.37 10.90
CA THR A 447 -3.89 -8.96 12.22
C THR A 447 -4.99 -8.69 13.26
N GLN A 448 -5.71 -7.58 13.11
CA GLN A 448 -6.84 -7.21 13.97
C GLN A 448 -8.22 -7.58 13.38
N ASP A 449 -8.30 -8.10 12.15
CA ASP A 449 -9.56 -8.50 11.51
C ASP A 449 -9.97 -9.92 11.98
N HIS A 450 -10.31 -10.02 13.27
CA HIS A 450 -10.60 -11.32 13.92
C HIS A 450 -11.79 -12.06 13.31
N GLU A 451 -12.77 -11.33 12.77
CA GLU A 451 -13.94 -11.93 12.12
C GLU A 451 -13.52 -12.67 10.85
N LEU A 452 -12.75 -12.00 9.97
CA LEU A 452 -12.21 -12.62 8.76
C LEU A 452 -11.33 -13.83 9.09
N LEU A 453 -10.40 -13.69 10.04
CA LEU A 453 -9.48 -14.77 10.41
C LEU A 453 -10.23 -15.98 10.97
N ARG A 454 -11.24 -15.75 11.82
CA ARG A 454 -12.09 -16.82 12.35
C ARG A 454 -12.94 -17.45 11.25
N GLY A 455 -13.51 -16.67 10.33
CA GLY A 455 -14.23 -17.20 9.18
C GLY A 455 -13.36 -18.12 8.32
N PHE A 456 -12.10 -17.75 8.11
CA PHE A 456 -11.18 -18.54 7.30
C PHE A 456 -10.64 -19.80 8.01
N TRP A 457 -10.28 -19.73 9.29
CA TRP A 457 -9.56 -20.81 9.99
C TRP A 457 -10.17 -21.35 11.27
N ASN A 458 -11.27 -20.77 11.76
CA ASN A 458 -11.73 -20.91 13.15
C ASN A 458 -10.61 -20.59 14.16
N SER A 459 -9.67 -19.71 13.80
CA SER A 459 -8.48 -19.34 14.57
C SER A 459 -8.07 -17.90 14.28
N THR A 460 -7.17 -17.33 15.08
CA THR A 460 -6.60 -15.98 14.88
C THR A 460 -5.20 -16.02 14.28
N ASN A 461 -4.74 -17.19 13.81
CA ASN A 461 -3.49 -17.27 13.06
C ASN A 461 -3.59 -16.40 11.80
N ASN A 462 -2.46 -15.90 11.31
CA ASN A 462 -2.40 -15.07 10.10
C ASN A 462 -1.98 -15.87 8.84
N PRO A 463 -2.87 -16.08 7.83
CA PRO A 463 -2.57 -16.79 6.58
C PRO A 463 -1.38 -16.26 5.81
N VAL A 464 -1.28 -14.95 5.72
CA VAL A 464 -0.22 -14.27 4.98
C VAL A 464 1.12 -14.48 5.65
N SER A 465 1.20 -14.42 6.99
CA SER A 465 2.42 -14.74 7.72
C SER A 465 2.84 -16.21 7.54
N ILE A 466 1.87 -17.15 7.54
CA ILE A 466 2.16 -18.58 7.31
C ILE A 466 2.67 -18.79 5.88
N PHE A 467 2.06 -18.14 4.89
CA PHE A 467 2.48 -18.15 3.49
C PHE A 467 3.95 -17.74 3.36
N PHE A 468 4.33 -16.55 3.83
CA PHE A 468 5.71 -16.07 3.72
C PHE A 468 6.72 -16.99 4.42
N ARG A 469 6.35 -17.53 5.58
CA ARG A 469 7.19 -18.51 6.29
C ARG A 469 7.39 -19.77 5.45
N ARG A 470 6.31 -20.35 4.92
CA ARG A 470 6.34 -21.58 4.11
C ARG A 470 7.10 -21.39 2.80
N LEU A 471 6.87 -20.28 2.12
CA LEU A 471 7.59 -19.93 0.90
C LEU A 471 9.11 -19.89 1.16
N LYS A 472 9.54 -19.20 2.22
CA LYS A 472 10.96 -19.13 2.61
C LYS A 472 11.54 -20.49 2.98
N GLU A 473 10.79 -21.34 3.68
CA GLU A 473 11.20 -22.72 4.00
C GLU A 473 11.39 -23.56 2.73
N MET A 474 10.41 -23.53 1.81
CA MET A 474 10.44 -24.29 0.56
C MET A 474 11.61 -23.90 -0.33
N VAL A 475 11.85 -22.60 -0.52
CA VAL A 475 12.98 -22.09 -1.31
C VAL A 475 14.33 -22.50 -0.72
N ARG A 476 14.49 -22.45 0.61
CA ARG A 476 15.75 -22.82 1.30
C ARG A 476 16.01 -24.33 1.34
N SER A 477 14.96 -25.15 1.44
CA SER A 477 15.07 -26.62 1.52
C SER A 477 15.69 -27.27 0.27
N THR A 478 15.74 -26.54 -0.84
CA THR A 478 16.33 -26.94 -2.13
C THR A 478 17.84 -27.30 -2.02
N GLY A 479 18.55 -26.84 -0.98
CA GLY A 479 19.98 -27.13 -0.79
C GLY A 479 20.32 -28.49 -0.18
N THR A 480 19.33 -29.24 0.34
CA THR A 480 19.58 -30.38 1.24
C THR A 480 19.37 -31.77 0.64
N ALA A 481 18.80 -31.89 -0.57
CA ALA A 481 18.42 -33.20 -1.12
C ALA A 481 19.53 -33.97 -1.85
N GLY A 482 20.74 -33.42 -2.02
CA GLY A 482 21.76 -34.02 -2.91
C GLY A 482 23.17 -34.25 -2.36
N ASN A 483 23.49 -33.98 -1.09
CA ASN A 483 24.91 -34.01 -0.67
C ASN A 483 25.20 -34.33 0.82
N SER A 484 24.47 -35.29 1.40
CA SER A 484 24.65 -35.70 2.80
C SER A 484 25.91 -36.55 3.07
N HIS A 485 26.67 -36.97 2.05
CA HIS A 485 27.89 -37.78 2.25
C HIS A 485 29.23 -37.11 1.92
N ALA A 486 29.27 -35.99 1.18
CA ALA A 486 30.54 -35.36 0.79
C ALA A 486 31.01 -34.21 1.70
N LYS A 487 30.09 -33.49 2.37
CA LYS A 487 30.43 -32.30 3.18
C LYS A 487 31.16 -32.59 4.50
N SER A 488 31.16 -33.82 5.01
CA SER A 488 31.89 -34.14 6.25
C SER A 488 33.39 -34.29 6.06
N GLN A 489 33.89 -34.51 4.83
CA GLN A 489 35.33 -34.66 4.57
C GLN A 489 36.02 -33.32 4.31
N HIS A 490 35.40 -32.40 3.55
CA HIS A 490 35.99 -31.09 3.28
C HIS A 490 36.04 -30.16 4.51
N LEU A 491 35.03 -30.21 5.39
CA LEU A 491 35.07 -29.43 6.64
C LEU A 491 36.19 -29.95 7.57
N LYS A 492 36.36 -31.28 7.68
CA LYS A 492 37.43 -31.89 8.49
C LYS A 492 38.83 -31.55 7.95
N ALA A 493 39.00 -31.49 6.63
CA ALA A 493 40.27 -31.10 6.02
C ALA A 493 40.61 -29.62 6.25
N ALA A 494 39.63 -28.72 6.15
CA ALA A 494 39.81 -27.30 6.42
C ALA A 494 40.09 -27.00 7.90
N THR A 495 39.38 -27.67 8.82
CA THR A 495 39.61 -27.53 10.27
C THR A 495 40.98 -28.10 10.69
N ALA A 496 41.44 -29.19 10.08
CA ALA A 496 42.77 -29.75 10.33
C ALA A 496 43.91 -28.84 9.82
N LEU A 497 43.73 -28.20 8.66
CA LEU A 497 44.68 -27.21 8.13
C LEU A 497 44.75 -25.95 9.01
N SER A 498 43.62 -25.45 9.49
CA SER A 498 43.60 -24.30 10.43
C SER A 498 44.23 -24.63 11.78
N GLN A 499 44.07 -25.86 12.29
CA GLN A 499 44.73 -26.29 13.54
C GLN A 499 46.26 -26.44 13.37
N SER A 500 46.71 -26.94 12.22
CA SER A 500 48.15 -27.04 11.92
C SER A 500 48.79 -25.66 11.73
N LEU A 501 48.10 -24.70 11.11
CA LEU A 501 48.57 -23.30 11.00
C LEU A 501 48.60 -22.61 12.37
N GLY A 502 47.60 -22.86 13.22
CA GLY A 502 47.55 -22.33 14.59
C GLY A 502 48.73 -22.76 15.46
N SER A 503 49.16 -24.03 15.32
CA SER A 503 50.31 -24.57 16.08
C SER A 503 51.67 -24.01 15.67
N LEU A 504 51.78 -23.45 14.45
CA LEU A 504 53.02 -22.81 13.96
C LEU A 504 53.12 -21.36 14.42
N ILE A 505 51.99 -20.70 14.69
CA ILE A 505 51.93 -19.31 15.17
C ILE A 505 52.13 -19.26 16.70
N SER A 506 51.77 -20.31 17.43
CA SER A 506 51.87 -20.35 18.91
C SER A 506 53.27 -20.60 19.48
N ASN A 507 54.30 -20.81 18.65
CA ASN A 507 55.68 -21.09 19.10
C ASN A 507 56.67 -19.91 18.98
N ALA A 508 56.19 -18.68 18.77
CA ALA A 508 57.05 -17.49 18.84
C ALA A 508 57.15 -16.93 20.29
N ILE A 509 58.01 -17.59 21.08
CA ILE A 509 58.96 -17.09 22.10
C ILE A 509 58.52 -15.97 23.08
N GLY A 510 58.52 -16.33 24.37
CA GLY A 510 58.73 -15.45 25.56
C GLY A 510 57.69 -15.66 26.67
N GLY A 511 57.80 -16.68 27.54
CA GLY A 511 58.48 -16.63 28.86
C GLY A 511 57.70 -15.75 29.88
N THR A 512 57.23 -16.15 31.06
CA THR A 512 57.64 -17.16 32.06
C THR A 512 56.57 -17.32 33.16
N GLY A 513 56.37 -18.55 33.70
CA GLY A 513 55.91 -18.94 35.07
C GLY A 513 54.54 -18.42 35.60
N ASN A 514 53.66 -19.16 36.28
CA ASN A 514 53.87 -20.28 37.21
C ASN A 514 52.57 -21.11 37.39
N SER A 515 52.77 -22.36 37.79
CA SER A 515 51.82 -23.45 38.01
C SER A 515 50.82 -23.23 39.16
N SER A 516 49.60 -23.76 39.04
CA SER A 516 49.12 -24.86 39.90
C SER A 516 47.79 -25.40 39.39
N VAL A 517 47.75 -26.72 39.25
CA VAL A 517 46.57 -27.53 39.00
C VAL A 517 45.98 -27.87 40.36
N ASP A 518 44.68 -27.63 40.57
CA ASP A 518 43.92 -28.54 41.40
C ASP A 518 42.49 -28.76 40.90
N THR A 519 42.08 -30.00 41.10
CA THR A 519 40.97 -30.71 40.47
C THR A 519 39.65 -30.50 41.22
N LYS A 520 38.51 -30.48 40.51
CA LYS A 520 37.27 -31.15 40.97
C LYS A 520 36.15 -31.22 39.91
N LYS A 521 35.83 -32.47 39.58
CA LYS A 521 34.52 -33.09 39.27
C LYS A 521 33.54 -32.41 38.30
N LYS A 522 33.27 -33.16 37.22
CA LYS A 522 32.10 -33.05 36.33
C LYS A 522 30.77 -33.02 37.09
N LYS A 523 29.89 -32.08 36.69
CA LYS A 523 28.42 -32.16 36.70
C LYS A 523 27.84 -31.18 35.64
N PRO A 524 26.58 -31.34 35.21
CA PRO A 524 26.15 -31.56 33.83
C PRO A 524 26.00 -30.29 32.97
N ARG A 525 25.84 -30.51 31.65
CA ARG A 525 25.64 -29.50 30.59
C ARG A 525 24.58 -28.45 30.97
N PRO A 526 24.79 -27.14 30.70
CA PRO A 526 23.74 -26.16 30.92
C PRO A 526 22.70 -26.24 29.80
N ASN A 527 21.44 -26.30 30.21
CA ASN A 527 20.27 -26.04 29.39
C ASN A 527 20.38 -24.67 28.71
N SER A 528 19.72 -24.55 27.56
CA SER A 528 19.37 -23.30 26.87
C SER A 528 19.13 -22.16 27.85
N SER A 529 19.90 -21.09 27.71
CA SER A 529 19.76 -19.87 28.51
C SER A 529 18.34 -19.31 28.43
N VAL A 530 17.64 -19.34 29.55
CA VAL A 530 16.43 -18.53 29.77
C VAL A 530 16.84 -17.06 29.59
N SER A 531 16.21 -16.34 28.66
CA SER A 531 16.49 -14.91 28.47
C SER A 531 16.14 -14.16 29.76
N LYS A 532 17.08 -13.42 30.33
CA LYS A 532 16.80 -12.55 31.48
C LYS A 532 15.70 -11.54 31.07
N PRO A 533 14.70 -11.26 31.93
CA PRO A 533 13.67 -10.26 31.65
C PRO A 533 14.33 -8.90 31.44
N ARG A 534 13.88 -8.15 30.43
CA ARG A 534 14.38 -6.81 30.05
C ARG A 534 13.32 -5.74 30.37
N PRO A 535 13.71 -4.47 30.58
CA PRO A 535 12.77 -3.37 30.66
C PRO A 535 11.99 -3.24 29.35
N THR A 536 10.72 -2.87 29.45
CA THR A 536 9.83 -2.63 28.31
C THR A 536 9.09 -1.32 28.51
N TYR A 537 8.65 -0.69 27.42
CA TYR A 537 7.81 0.49 27.46
C TYR A 537 6.75 0.42 26.37
N ASP A 538 5.63 1.10 26.62
CA ASP A 538 4.64 1.46 25.60
C ASP A 538 4.45 2.97 25.60
N SER A 539 4.21 3.57 24.44
CA SER A 539 4.07 5.02 24.30
C SER A 539 2.88 5.38 23.43
N ARG A 540 2.04 6.31 23.88
CA ARG A 540 0.89 6.82 23.13
C ARG A 540 0.81 8.34 23.19
N VAL A 541 0.26 8.96 22.16
CA VAL A 541 -0.03 10.40 22.19
C VAL A 541 -1.22 10.65 23.10
N GLN A 542 -1.03 11.48 24.12
CA GLN A 542 -2.08 11.87 25.06
C GLN A 542 -2.78 13.16 24.62
N SER A 543 -2.02 14.16 24.17
CA SER A 543 -2.60 15.42 23.69
C SER A 543 -1.69 16.17 22.71
N LEU A 544 -2.30 17.08 21.94
CA LEU A 544 -1.63 17.96 20.99
C LEU A 544 -2.09 19.40 21.24
N ARG A 545 -1.16 20.34 21.41
CA ARG A 545 -1.45 21.76 21.64
C ARG A 545 -0.75 22.63 20.60
N LYS A 546 -1.49 23.39 19.82
CA LYS A 546 -0.93 24.33 18.82
C LYS A 546 -0.28 25.53 19.52
N THR A 547 0.90 25.92 19.04
CA THR A 547 1.62 27.14 19.45
C THR A 547 2.00 27.96 18.20
N ALA A 548 2.48 29.20 18.38
CA ALA A 548 2.84 30.07 17.26
C ALA A 548 3.98 29.51 16.36
N GLY A 549 4.84 28.64 16.90
CA GLY A 549 6.01 28.09 16.20
C GLY A 549 5.93 26.61 15.82
N GLY A 550 4.91 25.87 16.28
CA GLY A 550 4.81 24.42 16.11
C GLY A 550 3.72 23.81 16.99
N THR A 551 3.74 22.49 17.15
CA THR A 551 2.81 21.76 18.02
C THR A 551 3.57 21.24 19.23
N ILE A 552 2.99 21.31 20.42
CA ILE A 552 3.49 20.58 21.59
C ILE A 552 2.72 19.27 21.65
N THR A 553 3.44 18.15 21.61
CA THR A 553 2.89 16.80 21.66
C THR A 553 3.24 16.19 23.01
N THR A 554 2.22 15.86 23.80
CA THR A 554 2.40 15.15 25.07
C THR A 554 2.22 13.66 24.84
N PHE A 555 3.26 12.89 25.09
CA PHE A 555 3.23 11.43 25.08
C PHE A 555 3.03 10.90 26.50
N GLN A 556 2.17 9.91 26.65
CA GLN A 556 2.14 9.06 27.84
C GLN A 556 3.03 7.85 27.59
N LEU A 557 3.93 7.57 28.53
CA LEU A 557 4.93 6.52 28.50
C LEU A 557 4.71 5.59 29.70
N ASP A 558 4.26 4.37 29.42
CA ASP A 558 4.03 3.32 30.41
C ASP A 558 5.27 2.42 30.46
N VAL A 559 6.04 2.48 31.55
CA VAL A 559 7.32 1.78 31.69
C VAL A 559 7.19 0.61 32.66
N ALA A 560 7.73 -0.56 32.28
CA ALA A 560 7.83 -1.74 33.14
C ALA A 560 9.29 -2.21 33.26
N ILE A 561 9.81 -2.24 34.50
CA ILE A 561 11.20 -2.58 34.80
C ILE A 561 11.25 -3.80 35.72
N PRO A 562 11.98 -4.87 35.34
CA PRO A 562 12.17 -6.00 36.24
C PRO A 562 12.90 -5.57 37.52
N PRO A 563 12.46 -5.97 38.72
CA PRO A 563 13.06 -5.51 39.99
C PRO A 563 14.58 -5.76 40.08
N SER A 564 15.09 -6.81 39.44
CA SER A 564 16.53 -7.10 39.34
C SER A 564 17.37 -6.05 38.58
N GLN A 565 16.72 -5.13 37.88
CA GLN A 565 17.34 -4.10 37.03
C GLN A 565 17.17 -2.68 37.58
N LEU A 566 16.42 -2.50 38.67
CA LEU A 566 16.28 -1.20 39.34
C LEU A 566 17.55 -0.85 40.16
N PRO A 567 17.88 0.45 40.31
CA PRO A 567 17.35 1.58 39.54
C PRO A 567 17.93 1.59 38.11
N VAL A 568 17.16 2.12 37.16
CA VAL A 568 17.58 2.27 35.76
C VAL A 568 17.45 3.73 35.33
N GLU A 569 18.38 4.21 34.51
CA GLU A 569 18.29 5.51 33.88
C GLU A 569 17.55 5.36 32.54
N LEU A 570 16.49 6.14 32.37
CA LEU A 570 15.70 6.22 31.16
C LEU A 570 16.11 7.47 30.40
N SER A 571 16.46 7.33 29.12
CA SER A 571 16.64 8.45 28.20
C SER A 571 15.56 8.45 27.12
N VAL A 572 14.97 9.62 26.89
CA VAL A 572 13.96 9.81 25.84
C VAL A 572 14.52 10.73 24.77
N THR A 573 14.46 10.27 23.52
CA THR A 573 14.86 11.05 22.34
C THR A 573 13.70 11.08 21.34
N PRO A 574 13.28 12.26 20.85
CA PRO A 574 12.27 12.35 19.82
C PRO A 574 12.92 12.07 18.47
N ILE A 575 12.31 11.20 17.68
CA ILE A 575 12.78 10.87 16.32
C ILE A 575 11.75 11.34 15.30
N VAL A 576 12.24 11.71 14.11
CA VAL A 576 11.40 12.08 12.97
C VAL A 576 11.38 10.90 12.01
N ASP A 577 10.22 10.29 11.83
CA ASP A 577 10.05 9.17 10.91
C ASP A 577 9.66 9.68 9.51
N SER A 578 10.25 9.04 8.50
CA SER A 578 9.92 9.18 7.08
C SER A 578 9.77 7.80 6.45
N ASP A 579 9.39 7.74 5.18
CA ASP A 579 9.31 6.49 4.41
C ASP A 579 10.67 5.77 4.28
N GLN A 580 11.79 6.45 4.57
CA GLN A 580 13.14 5.87 4.62
C GLN A 580 13.62 5.56 6.05
N GLY A 581 12.75 5.70 7.05
CA GLY A 581 13.07 5.53 8.47
C GLY A 581 13.41 6.85 9.16
N ASN A 582 14.17 6.76 10.26
CA ASN A 582 14.54 7.91 11.10
C ASN A 582 15.45 8.90 10.33
N ILE A 583 14.94 10.10 10.06
CA ILE A 583 15.63 11.17 9.33
C ILE A 583 16.10 12.32 10.23
N LEU A 584 16.05 12.16 11.56
CA LEU A 584 16.41 13.21 12.51
C LEU A 584 17.80 13.81 12.22
N GLU A 585 18.80 12.96 11.97
CA GLU A 585 20.17 13.39 11.66
C GLU A 585 20.29 14.07 10.28
N ASN A 586 19.50 13.64 9.30
CA ASN A 586 19.47 14.28 7.98
C ASN A 586 18.89 15.70 8.08
N LEU A 587 17.81 15.89 8.85
CA LEU A 587 17.20 17.21 9.08
C LEU A 587 18.17 18.16 9.79
N ARG A 588 18.96 17.65 10.74
CA ARG A 588 20.02 18.41 11.42
C ARG A 588 21.09 18.92 10.46
N GLN A 589 21.58 18.06 9.58
CA GLN A 589 22.64 18.41 8.62
C GLN A 589 22.21 19.50 7.63
N VAL A 590 20.91 19.58 7.32
CA VAL A 590 20.33 20.55 6.39
C VAL A 590 19.89 21.84 7.11
N GLY A 591 20.01 21.92 8.44
CA GLY A 591 19.67 23.11 9.23
C GLY A 591 18.17 23.34 9.40
N ILE A 592 17.35 22.31 9.22
CA ILE A 592 15.90 22.35 9.42
C ILE A 592 15.60 22.20 10.92
N ALA A 593 14.57 22.89 11.42
CA ALA A 593 14.16 22.78 12.81
C ALA A 593 13.78 21.32 13.14
N VAL A 594 14.34 20.78 14.23
CA VAL A 594 14.10 19.40 14.68
C VAL A 594 13.29 19.36 15.97
N PRO A 595 12.57 18.27 16.25
CA PRO A 595 11.86 18.10 17.51
C PRO A 595 12.80 18.08 18.71
N SER A 596 12.29 18.51 19.85
CA SER A 596 13.05 18.60 21.10
C SER A 596 12.19 18.29 22.31
N VAL A 597 12.75 17.63 23.31
CA VAL A 597 12.02 17.29 24.54
C VAL A 597 11.99 18.52 25.46
N MET A 598 10.79 18.88 25.90
CA MET A 598 10.56 20.01 26.80
C MET A 598 10.56 19.60 28.27
N GLY A 599 10.14 18.37 28.57
CA GLY A 599 10.13 17.85 29.94
C GLY A 599 9.60 16.43 30.03
N ILE A 600 10.00 15.75 31.12
CA ILE A 600 9.46 14.47 31.56
C ILE A 600 8.88 14.69 32.96
N ARG A 601 7.61 14.35 33.17
CA ARG A 601 6.94 14.42 34.49
C ARG A 601 6.24 13.11 34.80
N ASP A 602 6.06 12.84 36.08
CA ASP A 602 5.20 11.74 36.52
C ASP A 602 3.73 12.08 36.24
N SER A 603 2.92 11.12 35.80
CA SER A 603 1.50 11.35 35.54
C SER A 603 0.72 11.73 36.79
N SER A 604 1.23 11.40 37.97
CA SER A 604 0.66 11.76 39.28
C SER A 604 1.01 13.17 39.76
N SER A 605 1.88 13.91 39.04
CA SER A 605 2.30 15.26 39.42
C SER A 605 1.32 16.33 38.92
N GLU A 606 0.78 17.15 39.82
CA GLU A 606 -0.11 18.31 39.48
C GLU A 606 0.62 19.50 38.81
N ALA A 607 1.90 19.35 38.43
CA ALA A 607 2.66 20.43 37.80
C ALA A 607 2.09 20.79 36.42
N SER A 608 1.58 22.01 36.27
CA SER A 608 1.09 22.52 34.99
C SER A 608 2.24 22.83 34.03
N LEU A 609 1.98 22.58 32.73
CA LEU A 609 2.87 22.85 31.59
C LEU A 609 3.47 24.28 31.61
N ASP A 610 2.73 25.26 32.13
CA ASP A 610 3.13 26.68 32.13
C ASP A 610 4.28 26.98 33.11
N THR A 611 4.68 26.02 33.96
CA THR A 611 5.76 26.17 34.95
C THR A 611 7.12 25.67 34.44
N LEU A 612 7.17 25.01 33.28
CA LEU A 612 8.40 24.49 32.68
C LEU A 612 9.04 25.55 31.77
N SER A 613 9.63 26.58 32.38
CA SER A 613 10.67 27.39 31.73
C SER A 613 12.00 26.60 31.76
N GLY A 614 11.97 25.36 31.27
CA GLY A 614 13.09 24.42 31.26
C GLY A 614 13.84 24.45 29.93
N SER A 615 15.14 24.19 29.98
CA SER A 615 16.01 24.05 28.81
C SER A 615 15.38 23.09 27.79
N VAL A 616 15.29 23.55 26.55
CA VAL A 616 14.93 22.70 25.40
C VAL A 616 16.11 21.77 25.15
N GLU A 617 15.93 20.48 25.41
CA GLU A 617 17.01 19.48 25.32
C GLU A 617 16.71 18.44 24.25
N GLU A 618 17.76 17.97 23.57
CA GLU A 618 17.66 16.98 22.49
C GLU A 618 17.29 15.59 23.01
N SER A 619 17.67 15.30 24.25
CA SER A 619 17.30 14.08 24.96
C SER A 619 17.24 14.40 26.45
N LEU A 620 16.20 13.92 27.14
CA LEU A 620 16.05 14.09 28.59
C LEU A 620 16.24 12.75 29.28
N LYS A 621 16.99 12.77 30.40
CA LYS A 621 17.27 11.60 31.22
C LYS A 621 16.54 11.69 32.55
N THR A 622 15.95 10.58 33.01
CA THR A 622 15.35 10.47 34.34
C THR A 622 15.65 9.11 34.96
N ALA A 623 15.79 9.05 36.28
CA ALA A 623 16.05 7.80 37.01
C ALA A 623 14.74 7.18 37.49
N LEU A 624 14.55 5.90 37.21
CA LEU A 624 13.35 5.15 37.61
C LEU A 624 13.69 4.19 38.74
N PHE A 625 12.86 4.20 39.78
CA PHE A 625 13.04 3.45 41.02
C PHE A 625 11.93 2.41 41.27
N GLU A 626 10.87 2.41 40.46
CA GLU A 626 9.70 1.55 40.63
C GLU A 626 9.58 0.54 39.47
N GLU A 627 8.92 -0.59 39.73
CA GLU A 627 8.73 -1.65 38.72
C GLU A 627 7.77 -1.20 37.60
N HIS A 628 6.86 -0.28 37.90
CA HIS A 628 5.91 0.30 36.97
C HIS A 628 5.84 1.80 37.19
N GLN A 629 6.00 2.59 36.13
CA GLN A 629 5.86 4.04 36.21
C GLN A 629 5.23 4.60 34.94
N GLU A 630 4.31 5.54 35.11
CA GLU A 630 3.64 6.24 34.04
C GLU A 630 4.18 7.68 33.97
N LEU A 631 4.74 8.04 32.82
CA LEU A 631 5.39 9.33 32.61
C LEU A 631 4.69 10.10 31.49
N LEU A 632 4.65 11.42 31.61
CA LEU A 632 4.28 12.31 30.54
C LEU A 632 5.52 13.00 29.98
N VAL A 633 5.72 12.88 28.67
CA VAL A 633 6.83 13.49 27.93
C VAL A 633 6.27 14.54 26.99
N ASP A 634 6.64 15.81 27.20
CA ASP A 634 6.28 16.88 26.28
C ASP A 634 7.38 17.08 25.23
N VAL A 635 6.99 17.09 23.96
CA VAL A 635 7.89 17.29 22.83
C VAL A 635 7.42 18.47 22.01
N PHE A 636 8.30 19.42 21.75
CA PHE A 636 8.07 20.45 20.76
C PHE A 636 8.30 19.86 19.37
N GLN A 637 7.29 19.96 18.52
CA GLN A 637 7.22 19.42 17.18
C GLN A 637 7.14 20.58 16.17
N PRO A 638 8.20 20.78 15.37
CA PRO A 638 8.18 21.72 14.25
C PRO A 638 7.04 21.44 13.27
N LYS A 639 6.60 22.45 12.52
CA LYS A 639 5.57 22.27 11.49
C LYS A 639 5.97 21.17 10.51
N ASP A 640 4.98 20.38 10.08
CA ASP A 640 5.12 19.35 9.05
C ASP A 640 6.10 18.20 9.39
N THR A 641 6.42 18.01 10.67
CA THR A 641 7.17 16.83 11.15
C THR A 641 6.22 15.82 11.79
N ALA A 642 6.51 14.52 11.71
CA ALA A 642 5.85 13.49 12.51
C ALA A 642 6.86 12.91 13.50
N VAL A 643 6.48 12.79 14.78
CA VAL A 643 7.43 12.49 15.86
C VAL A 643 7.02 11.25 16.63
N ARG A 644 7.99 10.37 16.90
CA ARG A 644 7.88 9.24 17.84
C ARG A 644 8.95 9.36 18.91
N LEU A 645 8.75 8.66 20.03
CA LEU A 645 9.76 8.53 21.08
C LEU A 645 10.62 7.28 20.90
N GLU A 646 11.93 7.47 20.90
CA GLU A 646 12.90 6.41 21.16
C GLU A 646 13.30 6.47 22.65
N VAL A 647 13.14 5.33 23.35
CA VAL A 647 13.41 5.24 24.79
C VAL A 647 14.50 4.20 25.02
N ASN A 648 15.58 4.61 25.67
CA ASN A 648 16.70 3.74 26.00
C ASN A 648 16.84 3.60 27.52
N PHE A 649 17.21 2.39 27.96
CA PHE A 649 17.41 2.05 29.36
C PHE A 649 18.90 1.78 29.62
N GLU A 650 19.54 2.64 30.39
CA GLU A 650 20.93 2.46 30.82
C GLU A 650 20.98 2.08 32.30
N ARG A 651 21.64 0.95 32.60
CA ARG A 651 21.83 0.53 33.99
C ARG A 651 22.93 1.39 34.61
N ASN A 652 22.54 2.42 35.35
CA ASN A 652 23.50 3.35 35.92
C ASN A 652 24.13 2.77 37.21
N VAL A 653 25.34 2.20 37.09
CA VAL A 653 26.11 1.59 38.20
C VAL A 653 26.55 2.63 39.24
N GLN A 654 26.54 3.93 38.90
CA GLN A 654 26.95 5.00 39.82
C GLN A 654 25.84 5.41 40.82
N THR A 655 24.57 5.37 40.43
CA THR A 655 23.44 5.69 41.32
C THR A 655 23.26 4.64 42.43
N ALA A 656 23.57 3.37 42.13
CA ALA A 656 23.62 2.29 43.12
C ALA A 656 24.66 2.54 44.24
N ASN A 657 25.77 3.20 43.93
CA ASN A 657 26.81 3.55 44.91
C ASN A 657 26.48 4.80 45.75
N SER A 658 25.60 5.68 45.28
CA SER A 658 25.11 6.84 46.05
C SER A 658 24.16 6.43 47.17
N LEU A 659 23.36 5.36 46.97
CA LEU A 659 22.46 4.82 48.00
C LEU A 659 23.24 4.09 49.10
N TYR A 660 24.30 3.34 48.73
CA TYR A 660 25.18 2.69 49.71
C TYR A 660 26.01 3.64 50.58
N LYS A 661 26.15 4.93 50.20
CA LYS A 661 26.84 5.95 51.00
C LYS A 661 25.93 6.78 51.91
N LYS A 662 24.62 6.86 51.63
CA LYS A 662 23.67 7.59 52.50
C LYS A 662 23.20 6.75 53.70
N ASP A 663 23.15 5.43 53.58
CA ASP A 663 22.78 4.54 54.70
C ASP A 663 23.92 4.28 55.71
N ASN A 664 25.14 4.72 55.41
CA ASN A 664 26.31 4.57 56.30
C ASN A 664 26.83 5.89 56.91
N ALA A 665 26.05 7.00 56.81
CA ALA A 665 26.43 8.30 57.36
C ALA A 665 25.49 8.83 58.46
N ASN A 666 24.57 8.02 58.97
CA ASN A 666 23.78 8.26 60.19
C ASN A 666 23.89 7.07 61.16
N GLY A 667 25.13 6.61 61.40
CA GLY A 667 25.50 5.73 62.52
C GLY A 667 26.33 6.48 63.52
#